data_AF-A0A7C3YQU3-F1
#
_entry.id   AF-A0A7C3YQU3-F1
#
_cell.length_a   1.000
_cell.length_b   1.000
_cell.length_c   1.000
_cell.angle_alpha   90.00
_cell.angle_beta   90.00
_cell.angle_gamma   90.00
#
_symmetry.space_group_name_H-M   'P 1'
#
loop_
_entity.id
_entity.type
_entity.pdbx_description
1 polymer ?
#
loop_
_entity_poly.entity_id
_entity_poly.type
_entity_poly.pdbx_seq_one_letter_code
_entity_poly.pdbx_strand_id
1 'polypeptide(L)'
;GARARLARDGIFLGEDRALPAAAEVDTLVFTAVEQLPPCRSRIGDLWPVDPAYDRDDVVRLLEDVHRLGVPRGRPGPWNFNLRARLGERDVIAGTAAFMKEGGIPLDSVRHLVRRVALTGGTPLFLAVDGHLTAVIGVEQEFTPRGWDCLQQLRCLGTKHLQLLTAADDVPVTPLNAAFDEVAGGLTQQEIAQRIGAWQLQGHRVALVTAGDGPAADRAHLPVFWGPSTPAARRGVFVPRPEGETLPALFFQAKLVREHQEQDFLSAMGGHVVGLSLATLGRLGTAWAFAFEVWSLAVSTWRRYAACQPLRPVGRVTRSEVAAARVLPFRPKVNAIARPTRHSADVPRPPVPYRPLACPSLVRDWHSLTPRQVLEVFGTDVRSGMSDAAARERLVVCGYNELPPPRRYTWWELFRSQLGDFMVQLLLAAAGISALTGRGVDALTVVAIVLANASVGVWQELRAEKSLAEVRQLAPRLAVVRRDGRDTGRPARDLVPGDLVLLEAGSLVPADLRLLEAVNLEVEESSLTGETWPVPKSVEALPATTPLPERTGMVYAGSCVVRGRGLGVVVGTGAHSEMGSIALSLARDRRAATALQRDLGELGRHLAYACLAASALCFGLGILRRQGALDMLLAAISLAVSAMPEGLLPMVTIGLGMAVFRMSRRNLVIRRLAAVETLGSVTTIGVDKTGTITRNEMTVREVYAGGRRWAVTGEGYDPRGEFRPQSGNAPDSGRDDLEYLLLTGMLCNNAGLNLKPEKGKKDQAPSIQGDPTEAALLVAAAKAGLSSGNDFPRLAEEPFDARER
;
A
#
# COMPACT_ATOMS: atom_id res chain seq x y z
N GLY A 1 13.78 1.98 4.19
CA GLY A 1 13.99 2.64 5.50
C GLY A 1 13.24 3.94 5.62
N ALA A 2 13.75 5.02 5.00
CA ALA A 2 13.25 6.40 5.15
C ALA A 2 11.72 6.57 5.02
N ARG A 3 11.08 6.00 3.98
CA ARG A 3 9.61 6.04 3.82
C ARG A 3 8.81 5.55 5.04
N ALA A 4 9.27 4.47 5.67
CA ALA A 4 8.58 3.91 6.83
C ALA A 4 8.78 4.76 8.10
N ARG A 5 9.87 5.54 8.16
CA ARG A 5 10.11 6.52 9.23
C ARG A 5 9.24 7.75 9.03
N LEU A 6 9.29 8.33 7.83
CA LEU A 6 8.44 9.45 7.43
C LEU A 6 6.96 9.16 7.68
N ALA A 7 6.47 7.97 7.31
CA ALA A 7 5.08 7.57 7.57
C ALA A 7 4.73 7.48 9.07
N ARG A 8 5.68 7.14 9.95
CA ARG A 8 5.47 7.17 11.42
C ARG A 8 5.38 8.60 11.94
N ASP A 9 6.10 9.50 11.31
CA ASP A 9 6.12 10.94 11.62
C ASP A 9 4.98 11.69 10.91
N GLY A 10 4.01 10.97 10.33
CA GLY A 10 2.84 11.54 9.67
C GLY A 10 3.12 12.15 8.28
N ILE A 11 4.26 11.82 7.66
CA ILE A 11 4.70 12.31 6.35
C ILE A 11 4.53 11.21 5.30
N PHE A 12 3.70 11.46 4.29
CA PHE A 12 3.44 10.53 3.21
C PHE A 12 4.00 11.08 1.90
N LEU A 13 4.66 10.22 1.12
CA LEU A 13 5.24 10.60 -0.17
C LEU A 13 4.31 10.13 -1.27
N GLY A 14 3.75 11.06 -2.06
CA GLY A 14 2.85 10.74 -3.16
C GLY A 14 3.57 10.15 -4.37
N GLU A 15 4.84 10.52 -4.58
CA GLU A 15 5.64 10.04 -5.70
C GLU A 15 7.07 9.66 -5.31
N ASP A 16 7.71 8.84 -6.15
CA ASP A 16 9.05 8.32 -5.85
C ASP A 16 10.15 9.39 -5.90
N ARG A 17 9.94 10.42 -6.73
CA ARG A 17 10.85 11.55 -6.88
C ARG A 17 10.74 12.58 -5.75
N ALA A 18 9.71 12.52 -4.90
CA ALA A 18 9.52 13.50 -3.83
C ALA A 18 10.68 13.47 -2.81
N LEU A 19 11.21 12.29 -2.48
CA LEU A 19 12.31 12.17 -1.52
C LEU A 19 13.66 12.65 -2.08
N PRO A 20 14.09 12.26 -3.30
CA PRO A 20 15.25 12.89 -3.94
C PRO A 20 15.09 14.40 -4.14
N ALA A 21 13.90 14.86 -4.57
CA ALA A 21 13.62 16.28 -4.75
C ALA A 21 13.77 17.03 -3.42
N ALA A 22 13.26 16.48 -2.31
CA ALA A 22 13.42 17.04 -0.96
C ALA A 22 14.88 17.15 -0.50
N ALA A 23 15.79 16.30 -0.99
CA ALA A 23 17.21 16.38 -0.64
C ALA A 23 17.93 17.53 -1.36
N GLU A 24 17.37 18.01 -2.47
CA GLU A 24 17.90 19.08 -3.31
C GLU A 24 17.35 20.46 -2.98
N VAL A 25 16.30 20.55 -2.17
CA VAL A 25 15.62 21.82 -1.84
C VAL A 25 16.57 22.79 -1.15
N ASP A 26 16.66 24.00 -1.70
CA ASP A 26 17.38 25.15 -1.11
C ASP A 26 16.47 26.35 -0.84
N THR A 27 15.29 26.40 -1.46
CA THR A 27 14.29 27.46 -1.29
C THR A 27 12.95 26.87 -0.84
N LEU A 28 12.41 27.36 0.26
CA LEU A 28 11.13 26.91 0.82
C LEU A 28 10.12 28.06 0.86
N VAL A 29 8.96 27.84 0.24
CA VAL A 29 7.89 28.84 0.09
C VAL A 29 6.68 28.38 0.88
N PHE A 30 6.17 29.22 1.78
CA PHE A 30 4.92 29.01 2.51
C PHE A 30 3.81 29.86 1.89
N THR A 31 2.60 29.33 1.81
CA THR A 31 1.44 30.01 1.23
C THR A 31 0.45 30.55 2.24
N ALA A 32 0.62 30.21 3.53
CA ALA A 32 -0.25 30.68 4.59
C ALA A 32 0.47 30.70 5.95
N VAL A 33 0.02 31.55 6.88
CA VAL A 33 0.64 31.73 8.20
C VAL A 33 0.48 30.48 9.08
N GLU A 34 -0.59 29.70 8.87
CA GLU A 34 -0.88 28.44 9.55
C GLU A 34 0.10 27.32 9.16
N GLN A 35 0.86 27.52 8.09
CA GLN A 35 1.87 26.59 7.61
C GLN A 35 3.25 26.85 8.22
N LEU A 36 3.40 27.98 8.92
CA LEU A 36 4.67 28.36 9.53
C LEU A 36 5.02 27.44 10.71
N PRO A 37 6.32 27.31 11.02
CA PRO A 37 6.77 26.71 12.28
C PRO A 37 6.07 27.35 13.49
N PRO A 38 6.03 26.68 14.67
CA PRO A 38 5.19 27.08 15.79
C PRO A 38 5.27 28.58 16.17
N CYS A 39 4.22 29.31 15.82
CA CYS A 39 4.00 30.72 16.13
C CYS A 39 2.95 30.89 17.23
N ARG A 40 3.01 32.01 17.94
CA ARG A 40 2.00 32.47 18.89
C ARG A 40 1.55 33.86 18.47
N SER A 41 0.24 34.06 18.46
CA SER A 41 -0.33 35.37 18.16
C SER A 41 -0.41 36.19 19.44
N ARG A 42 0.08 37.43 19.36
CA ARG A 42 0.06 38.40 20.44
C ARG A 42 -0.84 39.55 20.02
N ILE A 43 -1.75 39.96 20.90
CA ILE A 43 -2.50 41.20 20.73
C ILE A 43 -1.49 42.35 20.95
N GLY A 44 -1.20 43.07 19.87
CA GLY A 44 -0.41 44.29 19.88
C GLY A 44 -1.29 45.47 20.33
N ASP A 45 -1.38 46.48 19.48
CA ASP A 45 -2.22 47.65 19.75
C ASP A 45 -3.71 47.36 19.55
N LEU A 46 -4.57 47.89 20.43
CA LEU A 46 -6.02 47.71 20.40
C LEU A 46 -6.68 49.07 20.54
N TRP A 47 -7.60 49.39 19.62
CA TRP A 47 -8.33 50.64 19.56
C TRP A 47 -9.84 50.39 19.62
N PRO A 48 -10.48 50.65 20.77
CA PRO A 48 -11.94 50.75 20.83
C PRO A 48 -12.39 51.92 19.94
N VAL A 49 -13.35 51.65 19.06
CA VAL A 49 -13.93 52.62 18.11
C VAL A 49 -15.27 53.11 18.64
N ASP A 50 -16.00 52.24 19.36
CA ASP A 50 -17.23 52.58 20.06
C ASP A 50 -16.91 53.03 21.50
N PRO A 51 -17.27 54.27 21.90
CA PRO A 51 -17.02 54.79 23.24
C PRO A 51 -17.78 54.03 24.35
N ALA A 52 -18.74 53.17 24.01
CA ALA A 52 -19.42 52.30 24.96
C ALA A 52 -18.57 51.11 25.45
N TYR A 53 -17.39 50.88 24.85
CA TYR A 53 -16.51 49.77 25.18
C TYR A 53 -15.10 50.26 25.49
N ASP A 54 -14.54 49.85 26.63
CA ASP A 54 -13.14 50.10 26.93
C ASP A 54 -12.23 48.96 26.42
N ARG A 55 -10.92 49.09 26.65
CA ARG A 55 -9.95 48.08 26.22
C ARG A 55 -10.20 46.72 26.87
N ASP A 56 -10.58 46.69 28.15
CA ASP A 56 -10.78 45.45 28.90
C ASP A 56 -12.07 44.74 28.46
N ASP A 57 -13.11 45.50 28.11
CA ASP A 57 -14.35 45.00 27.53
C ASP A 57 -14.11 44.32 26.18
N VAL A 58 -13.33 44.95 25.29
CA VAL A 58 -12.99 44.40 23.98
C VAL A 58 -12.18 43.10 24.13
N VAL A 59 -11.22 43.06 25.07
CA VAL A 59 -10.43 41.85 25.34
C VAL A 59 -11.31 40.72 25.87
N ARG A 60 -12.24 41.01 26.80
CA ARG A 60 -13.19 40.01 27.33
C ARG A 60 -14.08 39.44 26.23
N LEU A 61 -14.64 40.31 25.37
CA LEU A 61 -15.46 39.88 24.23
C LEU A 61 -14.68 38.98 23.27
N LEU A 62 -13.42 39.34 22.97
CA LEU A 62 -12.55 38.50 22.13
C LEU A 62 -12.27 37.14 22.76
N GLU A 63 -11.98 37.10 24.06
CA GLU A 63 -11.76 35.84 24.78
C GLU A 63 -13.01 34.97 24.79
N ASP A 64 -14.19 35.55 25.01
CA ASP A 64 -15.45 34.81 25.08
C ASP A 64 -15.87 34.27 23.70
N VAL A 65 -15.73 35.07 22.64
CA VAL A 65 -15.93 34.62 21.24
C VAL A 65 -14.94 33.51 20.89
N HIS A 66 -13.67 33.64 21.30
CA HIS A 66 -12.65 32.63 21.04
C HIS A 66 -12.90 31.32 21.81
N ARG A 67 -13.34 31.39 23.08
CA ARG A 67 -13.72 30.21 23.88
C ARG A 67 -14.87 29.42 23.27
N LEU A 68 -15.84 30.10 22.66
CA LEU A 68 -16.98 29.46 22.00
C LEU A 68 -16.65 28.94 20.59
N GLY A 69 -15.68 29.56 19.92
CA GLY A 69 -15.28 29.23 18.54
C GLY A 69 -14.23 28.14 18.37
N VAL A 70 -13.53 27.71 19.44
CA VAL A 70 -12.40 26.76 19.35
C VAL A 70 -12.71 25.42 20.06
N PRO A 71 -12.56 24.25 19.39
CA PRO A 71 -12.65 22.95 20.06
C PRO A 71 -11.58 22.82 21.16
N ARG A 72 -11.96 22.41 22.38
CA ARG A 72 -11.04 22.24 23.53
C ARG A 72 -9.76 21.47 23.16
N GLY A 73 -8.59 22.08 23.38
CA GLY A 73 -7.32 21.35 23.50
C GLY A 73 -6.21 21.58 22.46
N ARG A 74 -6.20 22.69 21.69
CA ARG A 74 -5.07 23.00 20.78
C ARG A 74 -4.51 24.42 21.02
N PRO A 75 -3.23 24.58 21.39
CA PRO A 75 -2.53 25.84 21.24
C PRO A 75 -2.13 26.01 19.77
N GLY A 76 -2.82 26.87 19.04
CA GLY A 76 -2.50 27.29 17.66
C GLY A 76 -2.67 28.81 17.52
N PRO A 77 -2.27 29.41 16.38
CA PRO A 77 -2.62 30.81 16.10
C PRO A 77 -4.14 30.99 16.19
N TRP A 78 -4.57 32.16 16.66
CA TRP A 78 -6.01 32.43 16.85
C TRP A 78 -6.76 32.26 15.51
N ASN A 79 -7.87 31.53 15.51
CA ASN A 79 -8.79 31.50 14.36
C ASN A 79 -9.54 32.83 14.31
N PHE A 80 -9.41 33.57 13.22
CA PHE A 80 -9.83 34.97 13.14
C PHE A 80 -11.03 35.23 12.23
N ASN A 81 -12.03 34.35 12.17
CA ASN A 81 -13.32 34.63 11.53
C ASN A 81 -14.42 33.93 12.32
N LEU A 82 -14.78 34.52 13.45
CA LEU A 82 -15.70 33.95 14.42
C LEU A 82 -16.93 34.84 14.55
N ARG A 83 -18.11 34.20 14.53
CA ARG A 83 -19.38 34.82 14.90
C ARG A 83 -19.98 34.00 16.01
N ALA A 84 -20.28 34.64 17.13
CA ALA A 84 -20.84 33.99 18.29
C ALA A 84 -21.93 34.88 18.90
N ARG A 85 -22.99 34.24 19.41
CA ARG A 85 -24.04 34.93 20.15
C ARG A 85 -23.72 34.86 21.64
N LEU A 86 -23.38 36.00 22.24
CA LEU A 86 -23.05 36.14 23.66
C LEU A 86 -24.24 36.77 24.39
N GLY A 87 -25.09 35.91 24.98
CA GLY A 87 -26.36 36.33 25.56
C GLY A 87 -27.33 36.81 24.47
N GLU A 88 -27.79 38.06 24.56
CA GLU A 88 -28.64 38.69 23.53
C GLU A 88 -27.83 39.34 22.39
N ARG A 89 -26.50 39.48 22.55
CA ARG A 89 -25.63 40.21 21.62
C ARG A 89 -25.04 39.29 20.55
N ASP A 90 -25.01 39.75 19.30
CA ASP A 90 -24.32 39.10 18.19
C ASP A 90 -22.92 39.69 18.03
N VAL A 91 -21.89 38.87 18.22
CA VAL A 91 -20.49 39.34 18.20
C VAL A 91 -19.76 38.69 17.04
N ILE A 92 -19.17 39.53 16.19
CA ILE A 92 -18.39 39.16 15.02
C ILE A 92 -16.96 39.62 15.26
N ALA A 93 -15.99 38.71 15.16
CA ALA A 93 -14.57 39.00 15.26
C ALA A 93 -13.84 38.41 14.06
N GLY A 94 -13.19 39.24 13.25
CA GLY A 94 -12.37 38.71 12.17
C GLY A 94 -11.77 39.70 11.20
N THR A 95 -11.38 39.20 10.01
CA THR A 95 -10.66 39.98 9.00
C THR A 95 -11.55 41.00 8.30
N ALA A 96 -10.95 41.91 7.53
CA ALA A 96 -11.70 42.91 6.76
C ALA A 96 -12.70 42.28 5.77
N ALA A 97 -12.32 41.16 5.15
CA ALA A 97 -13.19 40.43 4.24
C ALA A 97 -14.43 39.86 4.97
N PHE A 98 -14.22 39.28 6.14
CA PHE A 98 -15.29 38.70 6.96
C PHE A 98 -16.25 39.77 7.52
N MET A 99 -15.73 40.95 7.88
CA MET A 99 -16.57 42.08 8.25
C MET A 99 -17.45 42.56 7.10
N LYS A 100 -16.92 42.54 5.88
CA LYS A 100 -17.66 42.94 4.68
C LYS A 100 -18.78 41.94 4.36
N GLU A 101 -18.52 40.64 4.53
CA GLU A 101 -19.55 39.58 4.45
C GLU A 101 -20.63 39.75 5.53
N GLY A 102 -20.23 40.17 6.73
CA GLY A 102 -21.13 40.51 7.84
C GLY A 102 -21.90 41.82 7.68
N GLY A 103 -21.70 42.57 6.58
CA GLY A 103 -22.37 43.85 6.34
C GLY A 103 -21.85 45.02 7.19
N ILE A 104 -20.65 44.89 7.79
CA ILE A 104 -20.10 45.88 8.71
C ILE A 104 -19.20 46.87 7.94
N PRO A 105 -19.51 48.19 7.95
CA PRO A 105 -18.72 49.18 7.25
C PRO A 105 -17.39 49.48 7.97
N LEU A 106 -16.28 49.48 7.22
CA LEU A 106 -14.92 49.73 7.76
C LEU A 106 -14.33 51.10 7.37
N ASP A 107 -15.09 51.94 6.67
CA ASP A 107 -14.57 53.19 6.10
C ASP A 107 -14.11 54.20 7.16
N SER A 108 -14.77 54.21 8.32
CA SER A 108 -14.46 55.08 9.47
C SER A 108 -13.10 54.78 10.10
N VAL A 109 -12.58 53.56 9.94
CA VAL A 109 -11.36 53.08 10.62
C VAL A 109 -10.17 52.85 9.69
N ARG A 110 -10.27 53.25 8.41
CA ARG A 110 -9.18 53.08 7.42
C ARG A 110 -7.82 53.62 7.89
N HIS A 111 -7.83 54.71 8.66
CA HIS A 111 -6.61 55.30 9.22
C HIS A 111 -5.98 54.43 10.33
N LEU A 112 -6.79 53.74 11.14
CA LEU A 112 -6.33 52.77 12.14
C LEU A 112 -5.78 51.51 11.48
N VAL A 113 -6.45 51.01 10.43
CA VAL A 113 -5.97 49.87 9.64
C VAL A 113 -4.58 50.14 9.04
N ARG A 114 -4.39 51.34 8.45
CA ARG A 114 -3.06 51.76 7.96
C ARG A 114 -2.03 51.84 9.09
N ARG A 115 -2.44 52.30 10.28
CA ARG A 115 -1.55 52.38 11.44
C ARG A 115 -1.12 51.01 11.94
N VAL A 116 -2.04 50.04 12.02
CA VAL A 116 -1.76 48.65 12.39
C VAL A 116 -0.76 48.02 11.40
N ALA A 117 -0.98 48.24 10.11
CA ALA A 117 -0.07 47.75 9.07
C ALA A 117 1.33 48.37 9.18
N LEU A 118 1.43 49.67 9.52
CA LEU A 118 2.70 50.37 9.73
C LEU A 118 3.44 49.90 10.99
N THR A 119 2.74 49.47 12.05
CA THR A 119 3.35 48.89 13.25
C THR A 119 3.63 47.39 13.11
N GLY A 120 3.24 46.76 12.01
CA GLY A 120 3.53 45.35 11.72
C GLY A 120 2.51 44.34 12.16
N GLY A 121 1.38 44.81 12.70
CA GLY A 121 0.26 43.97 13.08
C GLY A 121 -0.63 43.62 11.89
N THR A 122 -1.39 42.55 12.05
CA THR A 122 -2.52 42.18 11.20
C THR A 122 -3.77 42.85 11.77
N PRO A 123 -4.48 43.70 11.01
CA PRO A 123 -5.69 44.36 11.51
C PRO A 123 -6.86 43.37 11.56
N LEU A 124 -7.40 43.20 12.76
CA LEU A 124 -8.63 42.48 13.03
C LEU A 124 -9.68 43.43 13.56
N PHE A 125 -10.91 43.07 13.32
CA PHE A 125 -12.05 43.89 13.66
C PHE A 125 -12.91 43.12 14.65
N LEU A 126 -13.53 43.85 15.57
CA LEU A 126 -14.59 43.34 16.44
C LEU A 126 -15.84 44.19 16.19
N ALA A 127 -16.97 43.54 16.01
CA ALA A 127 -18.27 44.18 15.89
C ALA A 127 -19.29 43.49 16.80
N VAL A 128 -20.17 44.30 17.40
CA VAL A 128 -21.25 43.85 18.27
C VAL A 128 -22.56 44.41 17.72
N ASP A 129 -23.55 43.54 17.53
CA ASP A 129 -24.89 43.87 17.03
C ASP A 129 -24.87 44.65 15.69
N GLY A 130 -23.93 44.30 14.81
CA GLY A 130 -23.76 44.94 13.50
C GLY A 130 -22.98 46.25 13.50
N HIS A 131 -22.51 46.71 14.66
CA HIS A 131 -21.71 47.94 14.79
C HIS A 131 -20.24 47.62 15.07
N LEU A 132 -19.33 48.31 14.36
CA LEU A 132 -17.89 48.15 14.57
C LEU A 132 -17.46 48.69 15.93
N THR A 133 -16.98 47.81 16.79
CA THR A 133 -16.65 48.08 18.19
C THR A 133 -15.17 48.36 18.39
N ALA A 134 -14.27 47.62 17.73
CA ALA A 134 -12.83 47.80 17.91
C ALA A 134 -12.00 47.37 16.69
N VAL A 135 -10.79 47.93 16.59
CA VAL A 135 -9.72 47.47 15.70
C VAL A 135 -8.58 46.93 16.58
N ILE A 136 -8.10 45.73 16.26
CA ILE A 136 -7.10 45.00 17.04
C ILE A 136 -5.93 44.68 16.10
N GLY A 137 -4.73 45.11 16.45
CA GLY A 137 -3.50 44.67 15.80
C GLY A 137 -3.04 43.36 16.38
N VAL A 138 -2.94 42.32 15.55
CA VAL A 138 -2.36 41.03 15.96
C VAL A 138 -0.99 40.83 15.35
N GLU A 139 -0.02 40.58 16.20
CA GLU A 139 1.36 40.25 15.82
C GLU A 139 1.56 38.75 15.91
N GLN A 140 2.38 38.18 15.02
CA GLN A 140 2.76 36.77 15.06
C GLN A 140 4.23 36.66 15.48
N GLU A 141 4.50 36.04 16.62
CA GLU A 141 5.87 35.78 17.09
C GLU A 141 6.18 34.28 17.04
N PHE A 142 7.35 33.91 16.50
CA PHE A 142 7.84 32.54 16.60
C PHE A 142 8.09 32.17 18.07
N THR A 143 7.58 31.02 18.48
CA THR A 143 7.96 30.43 19.77
C THR A 143 9.44 30.01 19.74
N PRO A 144 10.10 29.77 20.89
CA PRO A 144 11.46 29.21 20.89
C PRO A 144 11.59 27.93 20.05
N ARG A 145 10.56 27.08 20.04
CA ARG A 145 10.49 25.89 19.18
C ARG A 145 10.35 26.23 17.68
N GLY A 146 9.62 27.29 17.35
CA GLY A 146 9.53 27.82 15.99
C GLY A 146 10.90 28.27 15.48
N TRP A 147 11.65 29.00 16.31
CA TRP A 147 13.02 29.40 16.00
C TRP A 147 13.97 28.20 15.84
N ASP A 148 13.89 27.20 16.73
CA ASP A 148 14.68 25.97 16.60
C ASP A 148 14.39 25.25 15.27
N CYS A 149 13.12 25.18 14.85
CA CYS A 149 12.74 24.56 13.58
C CYS A 149 13.32 25.31 12.37
N LEU A 150 13.21 26.64 12.35
CA LEU A 150 13.80 27.47 11.27
C LEU A 150 15.32 27.28 11.18
N GLN A 151 16.00 27.22 12.32
CA GLN A 151 17.45 26.97 12.36
C GLN A 151 17.79 25.57 11.85
N GLN A 152 17.02 24.54 12.21
CA GLN A 152 17.21 23.19 11.67
C GLN A 152 17.04 23.15 10.16
N LEU A 153 16.04 23.83 9.59
CA LEU A 153 15.86 23.93 8.14
C LEU A 153 17.08 24.60 7.46
N ARG A 154 17.61 25.67 8.04
CA ARG A 154 18.83 26.34 7.54
C ARG A 154 20.06 25.42 7.63
N CYS A 155 20.25 24.69 8.74
CA CYS A 155 21.30 23.69 8.87
C CYS A 155 21.16 22.54 7.86
N LEU A 156 19.93 22.18 7.53
CA LEU A 156 19.58 21.24 6.48
C LEU A 156 19.64 21.88 5.09
N GLY A 157 20.30 23.02 4.91
CA GLY A 157 20.62 23.60 3.61
C GLY A 157 19.49 24.35 2.90
N THR A 158 18.36 24.60 3.56
CA THR A 158 17.37 25.57 3.09
C THR A 158 17.92 26.98 3.32
N LYS A 159 18.38 27.62 2.25
CA LYS A 159 19.01 28.95 2.29
C LYS A 159 17.99 30.06 2.26
N HIS A 160 16.92 29.86 1.49
CA HIS A 160 15.89 30.85 1.24
C HIS A 160 14.54 30.42 1.81
N LEU A 161 13.92 31.30 2.60
CA LEU A 161 12.61 31.11 3.20
C LEU A 161 11.69 32.22 2.72
N GLN A 162 10.58 31.86 2.09
CA GLN A 162 9.63 32.82 1.50
C GLN A 162 8.22 32.61 2.07
N LEU A 163 7.48 33.69 2.30
CA LEU A 163 6.05 33.66 2.66
C LEU A 163 5.25 34.42 1.59
N LEU A 164 4.57 33.69 0.71
CA LEU A 164 3.79 34.22 -0.41
C LEU A 164 2.32 33.80 -0.26
N THR A 165 1.47 34.67 0.26
CA THR A 165 0.08 34.33 0.60
C THR A 165 -0.93 35.08 -0.27
N ALA A 166 -2.10 34.46 -0.45
CA ALA A 166 -3.26 35.06 -1.09
C ALA A 166 -4.03 36.02 -0.17
N ALA A 167 -3.77 35.97 1.15
CA ALA A 167 -4.37 36.86 2.11
C ALA A 167 -3.77 38.27 1.99
N ASP A 168 -4.61 39.30 2.01
CA ASP A 168 -4.19 40.72 1.95
C ASP A 168 -3.57 41.22 3.27
N ASP A 169 -3.81 40.49 4.36
CA ASP A 169 -3.54 40.86 5.75
C ASP A 169 -2.40 40.02 6.35
N VAL A 170 -1.19 40.17 5.79
CA VAL A 170 0.01 39.44 6.24
C VAL A 170 0.77 40.27 7.28
N PRO A 171 1.08 39.73 8.47
CA PRO A 171 1.86 40.47 9.46
C PRO A 171 3.29 40.68 8.98
N VAL A 172 3.71 41.94 8.88
CA VAL A 172 4.97 42.34 8.23
C VAL A 172 6.16 42.27 9.20
N THR A 173 6.02 42.58 10.49
CA THR A 173 7.22 43.03 11.25
C THR A 173 7.96 41.96 12.07
N PRO A 174 7.34 40.99 12.78
CA PRO A 174 8.11 39.96 13.50
C PRO A 174 8.55 38.76 12.64
N LEU A 175 7.95 38.58 11.45
CA LEU A 175 8.29 37.49 10.51
C LEU A 175 9.45 37.86 9.57
N ASN A 176 9.64 39.13 9.22
CA ASN A 176 10.67 39.60 8.28
C ASN A 176 12.12 39.27 8.69
N ALA A 177 12.40 38.98 9.97
CA ALA A 177 13.73 38.56 10.39
C ALA A 177 14.06 37.11 9.99
N ALA A 178 13.04 36.29 9.69
CA ALA A 178 13.19 34.87 9.36
C ALA A 178 13.08 34.58 7.85
N PHE A 179 12.29 35.37 7.14
CA PHE A 179 11.97 35.22 5.71
C PHE A 179 12.72 36.26 4.86
N ASP A 180 13.13 35.86 3.66
CA ASP A 180 13.81 36.72 2.70
C ASP A 180 12.81 37.62 1.94
N GLU A 181 11.59 37.12 1.71
CA GLU A 181 10.45 37.85 1.13
C GLU A 181 9.15 37.45 1.85
N VAL A 182 8.35 38.46 2.19
CA VAL A 182 6.99 38.30 2.69
C VAL A 182 6.06 39.13 1.80
N ALA A 183 5.14 38.49 1.10
CA ALA A 183 4.18 39.15 0.21
C ALA A 183 2.78 38.56 0.35
N GLY A 184 1.79 39.44 0.45
CA GLY A 184 0.35 39.13 0.52
C GLY A 184 -0.42 39.57 -0.72
N GLY A 185 -1.70 39.20 -0.79
CA GLY A 185 -2.61 39.57 -1.87
C GLY A 185 -2.26 38.95 -3.23
N LEU A 186 -1.51 37.84 -3.24
CA LEU A 186 -1.04 37.20 -4.46
C LEU A 186 -1.99 36.11 -4.97
N THR A 187 -2.27 36.12 -6.26
CA THR A 187 -2.97 35.03 -6.94
C THR A 187 -2.07 33.79 -7.07
N GLN A 188 -2.66 32.59 -7.21
CA GLN A 188 -1.91 31.35 -7.43
C GLN A 188 -1.02 31.40 -8.68
N GLN A 189 -1.41 32.14 -9.72
CA GLN A 189 -0.60 32.36 -10.92
C GLN A 189 0.60 33.27 -10.66
N GLU A 190 0.46 34.32 -9.85
CA GLU A 190 1.57 35.19 -9.47
C GLU A 190 2.59 34.47 -8.58
N ILE A 191 2.10 33.61 -7.67
CA ILE A 191 2.97 32.73 -6.86
C ILE A 191 3.71 31.75 -7.78
N ALA A 192 3.03 31.13 -8.75
CA ALA A 192 3.66 30.24 -9.73
C ALA A 192 4.72 30.96 -10.59
N GLN A 193 4.48 32.22 -10.96
CA GLN A 193 5.46 33.04 -11.69
C GLN A 193 6.71 33.33 -10.84
N ARG A 194 6.56 33.67 -9.56
CA ARG A 194 7.69 33.82 -8.62
C ARG A 194 8.51 32.53 -8.51
N ILE A 195 7.83 31.39 -8.32
CA ILE A 195 8.48 30.08 -8.28
C ILE A 195 9.27 29.84 -9.58
N GLY A 196 8.67 30.12 -10.74
CA GLY A 196 9.33 30.01 -12.03
C GLY A 196 10.59 30.88 -12.16
N ALA A 197 10.58 32.10 -11.62
CA ALA A 197 11.74 32.98 -11.64
C ALA A 197 12.91 32.41 -10.80
N TRP A 198 12.64 31.89 -9.60
CA TRP A 198 13.67 31.24 -8.78
C TRP A 198 14.21 29.97 -9.43
N GLN A 199 13.37 29.20 -10.12
CA GLN A 199 13.80 28.02 -10.87
C GLN A 199 14.78 28.39 -12.01
N LEU A 200 14.54 29.51 -12.71
CA LEU A 200 15.45 30.01 -13.74
C LEU A 200 16.80 30.46 -13.17
N GLN A 201 16.82 30.90 -11.91
CA GLN A 201 18.05 31.22 -11.17
C GLN A 201 18.78 29.99 -10.61
N GLY A 202 18.25 28.78 -10.86
CA GLY A 202 18.85 27.51 -10.42
C GLY A 202 18.38 27.01 -9.05
N HIS A 203 17.43 27.69 -8.41
CA HIS A 203 16.91 27.26 -7.11
C HIS A 203 15.96 26.06 -7.22
N ARG A 204 16.05 25.17 -6.24
CA ARG A 204 15.19 24.01 -6.03
C ARG A 204 14.11 24.35 -5.01
N VAL A 205 13.00 24.83 -5.54
CA VAL A 205 11.87 25.33 -4.75
C VAL A 205 10.94 24.21 -4.24
N ALA A 206 10.74 24.15 -2.92
CA ALA A 206 9.64 23.45 -2.28
C ALA A 206 8.51 24.42 -1.90
N LEU A 207 7.26 24.04 -2.15
CA LEU A 207 6.07 24.84 -1.83
C LEU A 207 5.24 24.14 -0.77
N VAL A 208 5.04 24.78 0.38
CA VAL A 208 4.10 24.35 1.42
C VAL A 208 2.74 24.96 1.12
N THR A 209 1.70 24.13 0.96
CA THR A 209 0.36 24.58 0.56
C THR A 209 -0.75 23.70 1.13
N ALA A 210 -1.91 24.28 1.44
CA ALA A 210 -3.09 23.54 1.90
C ALA A 210 -3.88 22.89 0.76
N GLY A 211 -3.65 23.31 -0.49
CA GLY A 211 -4.42 22.89 -1.66
C GLY A 211 -3.60 22.83 -2.94
N ASP A 212 -4.19 22.17 -3.94
CA ASP A 212 -3.60 22.04 -5.29
C ASP A 212 -3.76 23.34 -6.09
N GLY A 213 -2.95 23.49 -7.15
CA GLY A 213 -3.06 24.65 -8.04
C GLY A 213 -1.78 24.98 -8.82
N PRO A 214 -1.82 26.05 -9.64
CA PRO A 214 -0.72 26.43 -10.52
C PRO A 214 0.64 26.57 -9.84
N ALA A 215 0.68 27.04 -8.60
CA ALA A 215 1.92 27.16 -7.83
C ALA A 215 2.47 25.78 -7.41
N ALA A 216 1.60 24.87 -6.97
CA ALA A 216 1.95 23.50 -6.59
C ALA A 216 2.46 22.68 -7.78
N ASP A 217 1.81 22.84 -8.93
CA ASP A 217 2.22 22.19 -10.19
C ASP A 217 3.60 22.66 -10.68
N ARG A 218 3.92 23.94 -10.43
CA ARG A 218 5.18 24.55 -10.83
C ARG A 218 6.33 24.19 -9.91
N ALA A 219 6.09 23.99 -8.61
CA ALA A 219 7.13 23.69 -7.63
C ALA A 219 7.87 22.38 -7.94
N HIS A 220 9.16 22.31 -7.58
CA HIS A 220 9.90 21.04 -7.69
C HIS A 220 9.41 20.02 -6.68
N LEU A 221 8.96 20.51 -5.52
CA LEU A 221 8.40 19.70 -4.44
C LEU A 221 7.19 20.40 -3.81
N PRO A 222 5.96 20.07 -4.20
CA PRO A 222 4.80 20.48 -3.43
C PRO A 222 4.69 19.66 -2.13
N VAL A 223 4.46 20.34 -1.02
CA VAL A 223 4.26 19.80 0.33
C VAL A 223 2.86 20.21 0.80
N PHE A 224 1.93 19.27 0.70
CA PHE A 224 0.53 19.45 1.08
C PHE A 224 0.39 19.40 2.60
N TRP A 225 -0.05 20.52 3.17
CA TRP A 225 -0.02 20.82 4.60
C TRP A 225 -1.44 20.94 5.15
N GLY A 226 -1.94 19.87 5.77
CA GLY A 226 -3.30 19.79 6.31
C GLY A 226 -4.11 18.61 5.77
N PRO A 227 -5.38 18.48 6.20
CA PRO A 227 -6.21 17.29 5.95
C PRO A 227 -6.66 17.13 4.49
N SER A 228 -6.51 18.18 3.68
CA SER A 228 -6.87 18.19 2.27
C SER A 228 -6.03 17.20 1.48
N THR A 229 -6.68 16.33 0.70
CA THR A 229 -5.99 15.40 -0.19
C THR A 229 -6.04 15.96 -1.61
N PRO A 230 -4.91 16.40 -2.21
CA PRO A 230 -4.90 16.91 -3.59
C PRO A 230 -5.24 15.82 -4.60
N ALA A 231 -5.75 16.25 -5.75
CA ALA A 231 -6.20 15.37 -6.84
C ALA A 231 -5.02 14.68 -7.54
N ALA A 232 -3.93 15.42 -7.76
CA ALA A 232 -2.67 14.86 -8.23
C ALA A 232 -1.90 14.32 -7.01
N ARG A 233 -1.69 12.99 -6.91
CA ARG A 233 -0.87 12.37 -5.85
C ARG A 233 0.64 12.67 -6.00
N ARG A 234 1.01 13.89 -6.34
CA ARG A 234 2.39 14.36 -6.58
C ARG A 234 2.94 15.02 -5.29
N GLY A 235 4.24 15.00 -5.04
CA GLY A 235 4.82 15.65 -3.85
C GLY A 235 4.66 14.93 -2.51
N VAL A 236 4.62 15.70 -1.41
CA VAL A 236 4.61 15.23 -0.01
C VAL A 236 3.31 15.63 0.67
N PHE A 237 2.77 14.77 1.52
CA PHE A 237 1.47 14.92 2.17
C PHE A 237 1.66 14.84 3.66
N VAL A 238 1.19 15.88 4.36
CA VAL A 238 1.27 16.01 5.81
C VAL A 238 -0.14 16.28 6.34
N PRO A 239 -0.96 15.23 6.55
CA PRO A 239 -2.37 15.38 6.94
C PRO A 239 -2.55 15.96 8.35
N ARG A 240 -1.56 15.79 9.23
CA ARG A 240 -1.52 16.36 10.57
C ARG A 240 -0.17 17.03 10.77
N PRO A 241 -0.02 18.26 10.29
CA PRO A 241 1.26 18.95 10.40
C PRO A 241 1.59 19.28 11.84
N GLU A 242 2.81 18.95 12.23
CA GLU A 242 3.43 19.37 13.48
C GLU A 242 4.66 20.24 13.15
N GLY A 243 5.07 21.10 14.08
CA GLY A 243 6.17 22.04 13.83
C GLY A 243 7.50 21.39 13.42
N GLU A 244 7.72 20.11 13.75
CA GLU A 244 8.97 19.38 13.51
C GLU A 244 8.96 18.57 12.20
N THR A 245 7.84 18.58 11.47
CA THR A 245 7.62 17.69 10.33
C THR A 245 8.48 18.03 9.10
N LEU A 246 8.73 19.31 8.82
CA LEU A 246 9.58 19.73 7.69
C LEU A 246 11.08 19.40 7.89
N PRO A 247 11.70 19.69 9.05
CA PRO A 247 13.06 19.23 9.34
C PRO A 247 13.23 17.72 9.21
N ALA A 248 12.26 16.94 9.71
CA ALA A 248 12.30 15.47 9.62
C ALA A 248 12.30 14.98 8.15
N LEU A 249 11.49 15.60 7.29
CA LEU A 249 11.46 15.32 5.86
C LEU A 249 12.83 15.55 5.22
N PHE A 250 13.39 16.75 5.37
CA PHE A 250 14.64 17.13 4.72
C PHE A 250 15.85 16.38 5.29
N PHE A 251 15.88 16.10 6.59
CA PHE A 251 16.92 15.28 7.19
C PHE A 251 16.92 13.85 6.61
N GLN A 252 15.76 13.20 6.54
CA GLN A 252 15.67 11.86 5.96
C GLN A 252 16.02 11.85 4.48
N ALA A 253 15.63 12.89 3.73
CA ALA A 253 15.96 13.03 2.32
C ALA A 253 17.49 13.15 2.10
N LYS A 254 18.15 14.03 2.87
CA LYS A 254 19.60 14.24 2.78
C LYS A 254 20.41 13.04 3.22
N LEU A 255 20.01 12.37 4.29
CA LEU A 255 20.66 11.15 4.77
C LEU A 255 20.63 10.04 3.70
N VAL A 256 19.51 9.89 3.00
CA VAL A 256 19.41 8.91 1.90
C VAL A 256 20.34 9.27 0.74
N ARG A 257 20.41 10.55 0.38
CA ARG A 257 21.30 11.03 -0.68
C ARG A 257 22.78 10.82 -0.33
N GLU A 258 23.18 11.16 0.89
CA GLU A 258 24.55 10.98 1.36
C GLU A 258 24.96 9.49 1.32
N HIS A 259 24.08 8.59 1.75
CA HIS A 259 24.34 7.15 1.62
C HIS A 259 24.46 6.69 0.16
N GLN A 260 23.63 7.22 -0.75
CA GLN A 260 23.72 6.90 -2.19
C GLN A 260 25.04 7.38 -2.80
N GLU A 261 25.47 8.60 -2.49
CA GLU A 261 26.73 9.16 -2.97
C GLU A 261 27.94 8.39 -2.42
N GLN A 262 27.94 8.04 -1.13
CA GLN A 262 29.00 7.24 -0.50
C GLN A 262 29.06 5.80 -1.04
N ASP A 263 27.91 5.17 -1.30
CA ASP A 263 27.84 3.82 -1.88
C ASP A 263 28.38 3.82 -3.32
N PHE A 264 28.04 4.84 -4.11
CA PHE A 264 28.54 4.98 -5.47
C PHE A 264 30.06 5.22 -5.51
N LEU A 265 30.56 6.15 -4.69
CA LEU A 265 32.00 6.48 -4.59
C LEU A 265 32.83 5.28 -4.11
N SER A 266 32.32 4.53 -3.13
CA SER A 266 33.04 3.36 -2.59
C SER A 266 33.09 2.18 -3.56
N ALA A 267 32.01 1.93 -4.31
CA ALA A 267 32.00 0.91 -5.35
C ALA A 267 32.95 1.28 -6.50
N MET A 268 32.83 2.50 -7.03
CA MET A 268 33.66 2.95 -8.16
C MET A 268 35.15 3.01 -7.77
N GLY A 269 35.48 3.52 -6.58
CA GLY A 269 36.85 3.58 -6.10
C GLY A 269 37.50 2.21 -5.91
N GLY A 270 36.74 1.23 -5.41
CA GLY A 270 37.22 -0.15 -5.25
C GLY A 270 37.56 -0.82 -6.59
N HIS A 271 36.67 -0.72 -7.58
CA HIS A 271 36.90 -1.31 -8.90
C HIS A 271 38.05 -0.63 -9.65
N VAL A 272 38.13 0.70 -9.66
CA VAL A 272 39.18 1.42 -10.38
C VAL A 272 40.56 1.12 -9.79
N VAL A 273 40.70 1.12 -8.46
CA VAL A 273 41.99 0.88 -7.79
C VAL A 273 42.41 -0.58 -7.91
N GLY A 274 41.48 -1.53 -7.71
CA GLY A 274 41.77 -2.97 -7.81
C GLY A 274 42.21 -3.38 -9.21
N LEU A 275 41.48 -2.94 -10.25
CA LEU A 275 41.80 -3.25 -11.65
C LEU A 275 43.12 -2.60 -12.10
N SER A 276 43.40 -1.38 -11.64
CA SER A 276 44.65 -0.67 -11.96
C SER A 276 45.88 -1.31 -11.32
N LEU A 277 45.76 -1.80 -10.09
CA LEU A 277 46.87 -2.47 -9.39
C LEU A 277 47.16 -3.87 -9.93
N ALA A 278 46.11 -4.58 -10.39
CA ALA A 278 46.24 -5.88 -11.05
C ALA A 278 46.93 -5.76 -12.42
N THR A 279 46.56 -4.77 -13.22
CA THR A 279 47.17 -4.52 -14.54
C THR A 279 48.62 -4.07 -14.46
N LEU A 280 49.02 -3.40 -13.39
CA LEU A 280 50.42 -3.03 -13.11
C LEU A 280 51.28 -4.18 -12.54
N GLY A 281 50.72 -5.38 -12.38
CA GLY A 281 51.45 -6.55 -11.87
C GLY A 281 51.90 -6.46 -10.41
N ARG A 282 51.39 -5.47 -9.66
CA ARG A 282 51.75 -5.26 -8.24
C ARG A 282 50.88 -6.05 -7.27
N LEU A 283 49.76 -6.60 -7.74
CA LEU A 283 48.86 -7.46 -7.00
C LEU A 283 48.55 -8.70 -7.85
N GLY A 284 48.74 -9.89 -7.28
CA GLY A 284 48.37 -11.15 -7.92
C GLY A 284 46.87 -11.20 -8.20
N THR A 285 46.45 -11.90 -9.25
CA THR A 285 45.04 -12.02 -9.69
C THR A 285 44.10 -12.47 -8.57
N ALA A 286 44.57 -13.33 -7.66
CA ALA A 286 43.85 -13.75 -6.46
C ALA A 286 43.56 -12.59 -5.47
N TRP A 287 44.49 -11.64 -5.33
CA TRP A 287 44.31 -10.48 -4.46
C TRP A 287 43.44 -9.39 -5.11
N ALA A 288 43.49 -9.26 -6.44
CA ALA A 288 42.58 -8.39 -7.17
C ALA A 288 41.12 -8.85 -7.02
N PHE A 289 40.88 -10.17 -7.16
CA PHE A 289 39.58 -10.78 -6.91
C PHE A 289 39.15 -10.65 -5.43
N ALA A 290 40.07 -10.87 -4.47
CA ALA A 290 39.78 -10.66 -3.06
C ALA A 290 39.40 -9.20 -2.75
N PHE A 291 40.00 -8.23 -3.44
CA PHE A 291 39.70 -6.81 -3.30
C PHE A 291 38.33 -6.44 -3.90
N GLU A 292 37.95 -7.04 -5.03
CA GLU A 292 36.60 -6.91 -5.59
C GLU A 292 35.54 -7.54 -4.69
N VAL A 293 35.80 -8.75 -4.18
CA VAL A 293 34.92 -9.42 -3.21
C VAL A 293 34.81 -8.60 -1.92
N TRP A 294 35.91 -7.99 -1.45
CA TRP A 294 35.91 -7.10 -0.28
C TRP A 294 35.13 -5.81 -0.55
N SER A 295 35.29 -5.17 -1.72
CA SER A 295 34.51 -3.98 -2.10
C SER A 295 33.01 -4.30 -2.18
N LEU A 296 32.66 -5.42 -2.81
CA LEU A 296 31.29 -5.89 -2.92
C LEU A 296 30.71 -6.23 -1.54
N ALA A 297 31.48 -6.89 -0.67
CA ALA A 297 31.11 -7.24 0.70
C ALA A 297 30.97 -6.02 1.61
N VAL A 298 31.84 -5.01 1.50
CA VAL A 298 31.74 -3.75 2.24
C VAL A 298 30.52 -2.97 1.77
N SER A 299 30.24 -2.94 0.46
CA SER A 299 29.04 -2.28 -0.09
C SER A 299 27.74 -3.01 0.32
N THR A 300 27.74 -4.34 0.39
CA THR A 300 26.58 -5.11 0.88
C THR A 300 26.44 -5.03 2.40
N TRP A 301 27.55 -5.03 3.15
CA TRP A 301 27.55 -4.86 4.61
C TRP A 301 27.08 -3.46 5.02
N ARG A 302 27.52 -2.39 4.34
CA ARG A 302 27.02 -1.02 4.57
C ARG A 302 25.54 -0.89 4.24
N ARG A 303 25.08 -1.48 3.12
CA ARG A 303 23.64 -1.58 2.78
C ARG A 303 22.84 -2.36 3.84
N TYR A 304 23.42 -3.42 4.41
CA TYR A 304 22.82 -4.20 5.50
C TYR A 304 22.81 -3.44 6.83
N ALA A 305 23.89 -2.73 7.18
CA ALA A 305 23.98 -1.88 8.37
C ALA A 305 22.99 -0.69 8.29
N ALA A 306 22.78 -0.12 7.10
CA ALA A 306 21.75 0.88 6.83
C ALA A 306 20.31 0.31 6.87
N CYS A 307 20.15 -1.01 6.69
CA CYS A 307 18.89 -1.73 6.79
C CYS A 307 18.63 -2.36 8.16
N GLN A 308 19.62 -2.37 9.08
CA GLN A 308 19.33 -2.65 10.47
C GLN A 308 18.33 -1.60 10.97
N PRO A 309 17.38 -1.96 11.85
CA PRO A 309 16.61 -0.96 12.55
C PRO A 309 17.62 -0.15 13.38
N LEU A 310 18.13 0.98 12.84
CA LEU A 310 18.72 2.01 13.69
C LEU A 310 17.67 2.21 14.78
N ARG A 311 18.09 1.95 16.03
CA ARG A 311 17.24 2.00 17.23
C ARG A 311 16.30 3.19 17.10
N PRO A 312 15.04 3.08 17.55
CA PRO A 312 14.14 4.22 17.53
C PRO A 312 14.88 5.39 18.18
N VAL A 313 15.27 6.37 17.36
CA VAL A 313 15.77 7.65 17.86
C VAL A 313 14.51 8.30 18.38
N GLY A 314 14.16 7.96 19.61
CA GLY A 314 13.18 8.73 20.35
C GLY A 314 13.77 10.12 20.49
N ARG A 315 13.06 11.12 19.95
CA ARG A 315 13.38 12.57 19.98
C ARG A 315 14.84 12.86 19.68
N VAL A 316 15.12 13.50 18.53
CA VAL A 316 16.42 14.15 18.26
C VAL A 316 16.93 14.77 19.55
N THR A 317 17.91 14.13 20.16
CA THR A 317 18.37 14.54 21.49
C THR A 317 19.34 15.70 21.28
N ARG A 318 19.37 16.66 22.21
CA ARG A 318 20.32 17.78 22.19
C ARG A 318 21.79 17.34 21.98
N SER A 319 22.12 16.08 22.22
CA SER A 319 23.44 15.49 21.97
C SER A 319 23.76 15.20 20.49
N GLU A 320 22.76 14.92 19.64
CA GLU A 320 22.98 14.75 18.19
C GLU A 320 23.14 16.12 17.51
N VAL A 321 22.43 17.13 18.02
CA VAL A 321 22.65 18.56 17.69
C VAL A 321 24.03 19.03 18.17
N ALA A 322 24.60 18.42 19.21
CA ALA A 322 25.92 18.77 19.74
C ALA A 322 27.12 18.21 18.95
N ALA A 323 26.90 17.29 18.00
CA ALA A 323 27.92 16.87 17.04
C ALA A 323 28.21 17.96 16.00
N ALA A 324 27.27 18.89 15.80
CA ALA A 324 27.55 20.22 15.28
C ALA A 324 28.00 21.10 16.46
N ARG A 325 29.15 21.78 16.33
CA ARG A 325 29.79 22.56 17.41
C ARG A 325 28.78 23.44 18.19
N VAL A 326 28.76 23.25 19.50
CA VAL A 326 27.77 23.72 20.51
C VAL A 326 28.01 25.16 20.98
N LEU A 327 26.92 25.88 21.34
CA LEU A 327 26.85 26.68 22.58
C LEU A 327 25.56 26.35 23.36
N PRO A 328 25.55 26.32 24.72
CA PRO A 328 24.63 25.48 25.49
C PRO A 328 23.56 26.24 26.31
N PHE A 329 22.43 25.57 26.60
CA PHE A 329 21.62 25.82 27.81
C PHE A 329 20.89 24.55 28.28
N ARG A 330 20.90 24.21 29.57
CA ARG A 330 20.26 23.01 30.21
C ARG A 330 19.12 23.44 31.16
N PRO A 331 18.07 22.60 31.36
CA PRO A 331 17.99 21.80 32.59
C PRO A 331 17.42 20.36 32.44
N LYS A 332 17.55 19.57 33.52
CA LYS A 332 17.37 18.10 33.70
C LYS A 332 15.96 17.70 34.19
N VAL A 333 15.50 16.46 33.93
CA VAL A 333 14.71 15.59 34.85
C VAL A 333 14.93 14.08 34.53
N ASN A 334 14.89 13.21 35.56
CA ASN A 334 15.27 11.79 35.65
C ASN A 334 14.12 10.75 35.47
N ALA A 335 14.53 9.50 35.15
CA ALA A 335 14.01 8.13 35.50
C ALA A 335 12.55 7.73 35.16
N ILE A 336 12.24 6.48 34.74
CA ILE A 336 11.97 5.27 35.58
C ILE A 336 11.95 3.98 34.70
N ALA A 337 12.14 2.81 35.33
CA ALA A 337 12.38 1.47 34.75
C ALA A 337 11.15 0.51 34.63
N ARG A 338 11.25 -0.44 33.66
CA ARG A 338 10.91 -1.91 33.56
C ARG A 338 9.76 -2.55 34.42
N PRO A 339 9.06 -3.63 33.95
CA PRO A 339 9.59 -5.02 33.98
C PRO A 339 9.08 -6.04 32.92
N THR A 340 9.65 -7.25 33.02
CA THR A 340 9.60 -8.49 32.18
C THR A 340 8.58 -9.53 32.65
N ARG A 341 8.27 -10.56 31.83
CA ARG A 341 8.19 -12.00 32.23
C ARG A 341 8.01 -12.99 31.05
N HIS A 342 8.25 -14.27 31.36
CA HIS A 342 8.65 -15.43 30.53
C HIS A 342 7.60 -16.57 30.50
N SER A 343 7.89 -17.62 29.69
CA SER A 343 7.50 -19.06 29.77
C SER A 343 6.15 -19.50 29.16
N ALA A 344 5.92 -20.72 28.62
CA ALA A 344 6.72 -21.90 28.21
C ALA A 344 5.83 -22.93 27.46
N ASP A 345 6.47 -23.97 26.90
CA ASP A 345 6.03 -25.12 26.05
C ASP A 345 4.90 -26.06 26.56
N VAL A 346 4.34 -26.87 25.63
CA VAL A 346 3.52 -28.08 25.91
C VAL A 346 3.90 -29.26 24.96
N PRO A 347 4.05 -30.52 25.44
CA PRO A 347 4.48 -31.69 24.65
C PRO A 347 3.32 -32.58 24.13
N ARG A 348 3.61 -33.49 23.18
CA ARG A 348 2.71 -34.50 22.58
C ARG A 348 3.16 -35.95 22.88
N PRO A 349 2.25 -36.95 22.89
CA PRO A 349 2.61 -38.37 22.80
C PRO A 349 2.26 -39.03 21.43
N PRO A 350 2.90 -40.17 21.06
CA PRO A 350 2.63 -40.98 19.86
C PRO A 350 1.91 -42.31 20.15
N VAL A 351 1.21 -42.95 19.19
CA VAL A 351 1.39 -44.32 18.60
C VAL A 351 0.25 -44.64 17.56
N PRO A 352 0.32 -45.70 16.69
CA PRO A 352 -0.07 -45.61 15.28
C PRO A 352 -1.21 -46.56 14.84
N TYR A 353 -1.94 -46.24 13.75
CA TYR A 353 -2.70 -47.27 13.01
C TYR A 353 -2.95 -46.90 11.53
N ARG A 354 -3.28 -47.94 10.76
CA ARG A 354 -3.17 -48.15 9.29
C ARG A 354 -3.85 -47.12 8.37
N PRO A 355 -3.30 -46.87 7.17
CA PRO A 355 -3.90 -46.00 6.17
C PRO A 355 -5.12 -46.64 5.50
N LEU A 356 -6.30 -46.04 5.68
CA LEU A 356 -7.45 -46.21 4.79
C LEU A 356 -7.19 -45.39 3.53
N ALA A 357 -7.23 -46.01 2.34
CA ALA A 357 -7.12 -45.28 1.07
C ALA A 357 -8.26 -44.25 0.93
N CYS A 358 -7.96 -43.02 0.48
CA CYS A 358 -8.98 -42.00 0.28
C CYS A 358 -9.96 -42.40 -0.82
N PRO A 359 -11.26 -42.51 -0.52
CA PRO A 359 -12.30 -42.75 -1.52
C PRO A 359 -12.61 -41.44 -2.27
N SER A 360 -11.69 -40.97 -3.13
CA SER A 360 -11.91 -39.79 -3.99
C SER A 360 -11.96 -40.14 -5.49
N LEU A 361 -12.31 -41.39 -5.83
CA LEU A 361 -12.34 -41.89 -7.21
C LEU A 361 -13.74 -42.19 -7.76
N VAL A 362 -14.77 -41.46 -7.31
CA VAL A 362 -16.09 -41.45 -7.97
C VAL A 362 -16.37 -40.02 -8.43
N ARG A 363 -16.49 -39.79 -9.74
CA ARG A 363 -16.54 -38.44 -10.35
C ARG A 363 -17.95 -37.85 -10.48
N ASP A 364 -18.99 -38.62 -10.15
CA ASP A 364 -20.39 -38.23 -10.41
C ASP A 364 -21.20 -38.04 -9.11
N TRP A 365 -20.67 -37.27 -8.16
CA TRP A 365 -21.34 -37.01 -6.87
C TRP A 365 -22.74 -36.38 -7.02
N HIS A 366 -22.97 -35.61 -8.09
CA HIS A 366 -24.28 -35.04 -8.43
C HIS A 366 -25.34 -36.08 -8.77
N SER A 367 -24.91 -37.29 -9.19
CA SER A 367 -25.82 -38.41 -9.52
C SER A 367 -26.23 -39.25 -8.31
N LEU A 368 -25.57 -39.04 -7.17
CA LEU A 368 -25.88 -39.74 -5.94
C LEU A 368 -26.87 -38.94 -5.09
N THR A 369 -27.78 -39.66 -4.43
CA THR A 369 -28.69 -39.09 -3.44
C THR A 369 -27.94 -38.73 -2.14
N PRO A 370 -28.43 -37.78 -1.33
CA PRO A 370 -27.81 -37.41 -0.05
C PRO A 370 -27.48 -38.60 0.86
N ARG A 371 -28.38 -39.60 0.95
CA ARG A 371 -28.14 -40.82 1.75
C ARG A 371 -26.97 -41.65 1.24
N GLN A 372 -26.90 -41.89 -0.07
CA GLN A 372 -25.82 -42.68 -0.67
C GLN A 372 -24.45 -42.02 -0.44
N VAL A 373 -24.39 -40.69 -0.53
CA VAL A 373 -23.14 -39.94 -0.33
C VAL A 373 -22.69 -40.04 1.14
N LEU A 374 -23.62 -39.93 2.09
CA LEU A 374 -23.34 -40.11 3.51
C LEU A 374 -22.87 -41.53 3.84
N GLU A 375 -23.46 -42.56 3.21
CA GLU A 375 -23.02 -43.96 3.34
C GLU A 375 -21.59 -44.17 2.81
N VAL A 376 -21.26 -43.60 1.64
CA VAL A 376 -19.90 -43.69 1.06
C VAL A 376 -18.85 -43.10 2.00
N PHE A 377 -19.16 -41.96 2.63
CA PHE A 377 -18.24 -41.31 3.56
C PHE A 377 -18.39 -41.76 5.01
N GLY A 378 -19.35 -42.64 5.33
CA GLY A 378 -19.62 -43.06 6.71
C GLY A 378 -19.87 -41.90 7.67
N THR A 379 -20.53 -40.83 7.20
CA THR A 379 -20.81 -39.61 7.96
C THR A 379 -22.28 -39.57 8.34
N ASP A 380 -22.60 -39.21 9.58
CA ASP A 380 -23.99 -38.98 10.01
C ASP A 380 -24.40 -37.51 9.81
N VAL A 381 -25.63 -37.25 9.36
CA VAL A 381 -26.11 -35.90 9.05
C VAL A 381 -26.25 -35.00 10.29
N ARG A 382 -26.52 -35.59 11.47
CA ARG A 382 -26.75 -34.86 12.73
C ARG A 382 -25.47 -34.68 13.52
N SER A 383 -24.64 -35.72 13.65
CA SER A 383 -23.38 -35.61 14.38
C SER A 383 -22.22 -35.14 13.51
N GLY A 384 -22.30 -35.29 12.20
CA GLY A 384 -21.12 -35.21 11.35
C GLY A 384 -20.09 -36.27 11.72
N MET A 385 -18.86 -36.03 11.30
CA MET A 385 -17.72 -36.89 11.61
C MET A 385 -17.12 -36.58 12.99
N SER A 386 -16.41 -37.53 13.59
CA SER A 386 -15.61 -37.22 14.78
C SER A 386 -14.32 -36.47 14.44
N ASP A 387 -13.85 -35.62 15.35
CA ASP A 387 -12.59 -34.88 15.14
C ASP A 387 -11.38 -35.82 14.98
N ALA A 388 -11.45 -37.03 15.54
CA ALA A 388 -10.45 -38.07 15.37
C ALA A 388 -10.44 -38.66 13.94
N ALA A 389 -11.62 -39.04 13.43
CA ALA A 389 -11.74 -39.59 12.07
C ALA A 389 -11.36 -38.55 11.01
N ALA A 390 -11.68 -37.27 11.23
CA ALA A 390 -11.26 -36.20 10.34
C ALA A 390 -9.73 -36.03 10.31
N ARG A 391 -9.05 -36.14 11.47
CA ARG A 391 -7.58 -36.10 11.52
C ARG A 391 -6.94 -37.29 10.82
N GLU A 392 -7.51 -38.48 10.94
CA GLU A 392 -7.04 -39.66 10.22
C GLU A 392 -7.15 -39.46 8.71
N ARG A 393 -8.29 -38.95 8.22
CA ARG A 393 -8.47 -38.62 6.81
C ARG A 393 -7.54 -37.52 6.33
N LEU A 394 -7.22 -36.54 7.17
CA LEU A 394 -6.29 -35.47 6.83
C LEU A 394 -4.88 -36.00 6.55
N VAL A 395 -4.46 -37.05 7.25
CA VAL A 395 -3.16 -37.71 7.02
C VAL A 395 -3.12 -38.40 5.65
N VAL A 396 -4.23 -39.01 5.23
CA VAL A 396 -4.29 -39.76 3.97
C VAL A 396 -4.59 -38.85 2.78
N CYS A 397 -5.60 -37.98 2.89
CA CYS A 397 -6.09 -37.17 1.77
C CYS A 397 -5.30 -35.87 1.63
N GLY A 398 -4.53 -35.49 2.65
CA GLY A 398 -3.80 -34.24 2.70
C GLY A 398 -4.69 -33.03 3.00
N TYR A 399 -4.06 -31.87 3.14
CA TYR A 399 -4.75 -30.60 3.38
C TYR A 399 -5.58 -30.17 2.17
N ASN A 400 -6.66 -29.43 2.43
CA ASN A 400 -7.46 -28.74 1.43
C ASN A 400 -6.72 -27.52 0.86
N GLU A 401 -5.58 -27.78 0.21
CA GLU A 401 -4.73 -26.80 -0.42
C GLU A 401 -4.17 -27.38 -1.73
N LEU A 402 -3.84 -26.51 -2.68
CA LEU A 402 -3.10 -26.93 -3.85
C LEU A 402 -1.67 -27.31 -3.44
N PRO A 403 -1.06 -28.36 -4.05
CA PRO A 403 0.29 -28.76 -3.74
C PRO A 403 1.24 -27.57 -3.89
N PRO A 404 2.06 -27.25 -2.88
CA PRO A 404 3.06 -26.22 -3.03
C PRO A 404 4.02 -26.63 -4.16
N PRO A 405 4.56 -25.66 -4.93
CA PRO A 405 5.58 -25.98 -5.92
C PRO A 405 6.76 -26.70 -5.24
N ARG A 406 7.36 -27.68 -5.93
CA ARG A 406 8.57 -28.37 -5.44
C ARG A 406 9.60 -27.34 -5.01
N ARG A 407 10.05 -27.45 -3.76
CA ARG A 407 11.19 -26.68 -3.24
C ARG A 407 12.45 -27.45 -3.58
N TYR A 408 13.43 -26.78 -4.17
CA TYR A 408 14.72 -27.40 -4.38
C TYR A 408 15.44 -27.51 -3.04
N THR A 409 16.04 -28.67 -2.79
CA THR A 409 16.94 -28.83 -1.65
C THR A 409 18.27 -28.14 -1.93
N TRP A 410 18.99 -27.74 -0.87
CA TRP A 410 20.32 -27.16 -1.00
C TRP A 410 21.29 -28.06 -1.78
N TRP A 411 21.16 -29.38 -1.65
CA TRP A 411 21.97 -30.35 -2.40
C TRP A 411 21.61 -30.43 -3.88
N GLU A 412 20.32 -30.35 -4.23
CA GLU A 412 19.89 -30.32 -5.62
C GLU A 412 20.38 -29.04 -6.31
N LEU A 413 20.30 -27.89 -5.62
CA LEU A 413 20.84 -26.62 -6.11
C LEU A 413 22.36 -26.68 -6.30
N PHE A 414 23.08 -27.26 -5.34
CA PHE A 414 24.53 -27.43 -5.45
C PHE A 414 24.92 -28.39 -6.59
N ARG A 415 24.20 -29.51 -6.76
CA ARG A 415 24.41 -30.44 -7.88
C ARG A 415 24.12 -29.77 -9.22
N SER A 416 23.11 -28.89 -9.30
CA SER A 416 22.87 -28.14 -10.53
C SER A 416 24.01 -27.18 -10.88
N GLN A 417 24.66 -26.55 -9.88
CA GLN A 417 25.85 -25.70 -10.12
C GLN A 417 27.03 -26.50 -10.68
N LEU A 418 27.22 -27.74 -10.20
CA LEU A 418 28.24 -28.65 -10.74
C LEU A 418 27.93 -29.20 -12.14
N GLY A 419 26.66 -29.11 -12.57
CA GLY A 419 26.20 -29.49 -13.89
C GLY A 419 26.52 -28.47 -14.99
N ASP A 420 26.98 -27.27 -14.61
CA ASP A 420 27.33 -26.22 -15.55
C ASP A 420 28.58 -26.60 -16.38
N PHE A 421 28.50 -26.38 -17.70
CA PHE A 421 29.57 -26.70 -18.65
C PHE A 421 30.90 -25.99 -18.33
N MET A 422 30.86 -24.75 -17.83
CA MET A 422 32.06 -24.00 -17.44
C MET A 422 32.71 -24.55 -16.19
N VAL A 423 31.90 -24.96 -15.21
CA VAL A 423 32.39 -25.63 -14.00
C VAL A 423 33.03 -26.96 -14.36
N GLN A 424 32.43 -27.74 -15.27
CA GLN A 424 33.02 -28.98 -15.78
C GLN A 424 34.34 -28.76 -16.50
N LEU A 425 34.45 -27.70 -17.31
CA LEU A 425 35.68 -27.34 -18.00
C LEU A 425 36.80 -26.96 -17.00
N LEU A 426 36.47 -26.22 -15.95
CA LEU A 426 37.42 -25.85 -14.89
C LEU A 426 37.87 -27.06 -14.07
N LEU A 427 36.94 -27.96 -13.74
CA LEU A 427 37.26 -29.20 -13.02
C LEU A 427 38.15 -30.10 -13.89
N ALA A 428 37.93 -30.16 -15.20
CA ALA A 428 38.80 -30.87 -16.13
C ALA A 428 40.22 -30.27 -16.16
N ALA A 429 40.33 -28.93 -16.21
CA ALA A 429 41.60 -28.23 -16.17
C ALA A 429 42.35 -28.43 -14.84
N ALA A 430 41.63 -28.39 -13.72
CA ALA A 430 42.17 -28.71 -12.41
C ALA A 430 42.69 -30.15 -12.34
N GLY A 431 41.96 -31.11 -12.93
CA GLY A 431 42.39 -32.50 -13.04
C GLY A 431 43.69 -32.65 -13.85
N ILE A 432 43.78 -32.00 -15.01
CA ILE A 432 45.01 -32.01 -15.82
C ILE A 432 46.17 -31.39 -15.05
N SER A 433 45.96 -30.25 -14.39
CA SER A 433 46.98 -29.56 -13.60
C SER A 433 47.52 -30.42 -12.45
N ALA A 434 46.62 -31.13 -11.74
CA ALA A 434 46.98 -32.06 -10.69
C ALA A 434 47.83 -33.23 -11.20
N LEU A 435 47.47 -33.80 -12.36
CA LEU A 435 48.23 -34.89 -13.00
C LEU A 435 49.64 -34.46 -13.43
N THR A 436 49.84 -33.17 -13.77
CA THR A 436 51.16 -32.61 -14.10
C THR A 436 51.99 -32.17 -12.88
N GLY A 437 51.58 -32.51 -11.66
CA GLY A 437 52.33 -32.21 -10.44
C GLY A 437 52.12 -30.80 -9.89
N ARG A 438 51.20 -30.01 -10.47
CA ARG A 438 50.86 -28.65 -10.02
C ARG A 438 49.66 -28.68 -9.07
N GLY A 439 49.81 -29.38 -7.95
CA GLY A 439 48.75 -29.59 -6.97
C GLY A 439 48.19 -28.28 -6.39
N VAL A 440 49.01 -27.23 -6.27
CA VAL A 440 48.60 -25.92 -5.74
C VAL A 440 47.64 -25.20 -6.70
N ASP A 441 47.92 -25.23 -8.01
CA ASP A 441 47.06 -24.62 -9.03
C ASP A 441 45.72 -25.35 -9.13
N ALA A 442 45.75 -26.68 -9.11
CA ALA A 442 44.54 -27.52 -9.10
C ALA A 442 43.67 -27.25 -7.86
N LEU A 443 44.29 -27.18 -6.67
CA LEU A 443 43.58 -26.85 -5.43
C LEU A 443 42.95 -25.46 -5.48
N THR A 444 43.65 -24.49 -6.07
CA THR A 444 43.15 -23.11 -6.23
C THR A 444 41.90 -23.08 -7.12
N VAL A 445 41.91 -23.77 -8.26
CA VAL A 445 40.74 -23.85 -9.16
C VAL A 445 39.56 -24.53 -8.48
N VAL A 446 39.79 -25.65 -7.78
CA VAL A 446 38.73 -26.35 -7.03
C VAL A 446 38.14 -25.46 -5.93
N ALA A 447 38.97 -24.69 -5.21
CA ALA A 447 38.52 -23.76 -4.19
C ALA A 447 37.64 -22.64 -4.77
N ILE A 448 38.00 -22.10 -5.94
CA ILE A 448 37.19 -21.08 -6.64
C ILE A 448 35.83 -21.64 -7.05
N VAL A 449 35.81 -22.84 -7.65
CA VAL A 449 34.56 -23.51 -8.06
C VAL A 449 33.63 -23.75 -6.86
N LEU A 450 34.18 -24.24 -5.74
CA LEU A 450 33.41 -24.47 -4.52
C LEU A 450 32.87 -23.18 -3.90
N ALA A 451 33.69 -22.11 -3.89
CA ALA A 451 33.27 -20.80 -3.42
C ALA A 451 32.12 -20.24 -4.27
N ASN A 452 32.23 -20.31 -5.60
CA ASN A 452 31.21 -19.80 -6.50
C ASN A 452 29.89 -20.59 -6.38
N ALA A 453 29.96 -21.92 -6.37
CA ALA A 453 28.79 -22.77 -6.17
C ALA A 453 28.09 -22.49 -4.83
N SER A 454 28.86 -22.26 -3.76
CA SER A 454 28.33 -21.92 -2.44
C SER A 454 27.62 -20.57 -2.43
N VAL A 455 28.21 -19.55 -3.07
CA VAL A 455 27.60 -18.22 -3.23
C VAL A 455 26.31 -18.32 -4.07
N GLY A 456 26.32 -19.08 -5.16
CA GLY A 456 25.14 -19.31 -5.99
C GLY A 456 23.99 -19.97 -5.24
N VAL A 457 24.26 -21.03 -4.46
CA VAL A 457 23.24 -21.67 -3.59
C VAL A 457 22.71 -20.69 -2.54
N TRP A 458 23.59 -19.89 -1.94
CA TRP A 458 23.19 -18.90 -0.94
C TRP A 458 22.29 -17.79 -1.52
N GLN A 459 22.60 -17.32 -2.73
CA GLN A 459 21.81 -16.32 -3.46
C GLN A 459 20.41 -16.84 -3.79
N GLU A 460 20.31 -18.08 -4.30
CA GLU A 460 19.04 -18.69 -4.70
C GLU A 460 18.12 -18.91 -3.48
N LEU A 461 18.66 -19.45 -2.38
CA LEU A 461 17.91 -19.67 -1.14
C LEU A 461 17.36 -18.36 -0.53
N ARG A 462 18.05 -17.23 -0.74
CA ARG A 462 17.62 -15.94 -0.23
C ARG A 462 16.53 -15.31 -1.11
N ALA A 463 16.58 -15.53 -2.42
CA ALA A 463 15.51 -15.14 -3.33
C ALA A 463 14.21 -15.87 -3.00
N GLU A 464 14.27 -17.19 -2.76
CA GLU A 464 13.09 -17.98 -2.36
C GLU A 464 12.49 -17.53 -1.03
N LYS A 465 13.32 -17.25 -0.01
CA LYS A 465 12.85 -16.76 1.30
C LYS A 465 12.07 -15.45 1.19
N SER A 466 12.58 -14.52 0.38
CA SER A 466 11.92 -13.21 0.16
C SER A 466 10.54 -13.36 -0.50
N LEU A 467 10.37 -14.39 -1.33
CA LEU A 467 9.09 -14.73 -1.95
C LEU A 467 8.15 -15.48 -0.99
N ALA A 468 8.70 -16.27 -0.06
CA ALA A 468 7.94 -17.05 0.92
C ALA A 468 7.26 -16.17 1.97
N GLU A 469 7.90 -15.07 2.38
CA GLU A 469 7.34 -14.10 3.35
C GLU A 469 6.09 -13.38 2.81
N VAL A 470 5.99 -13.21 1.49
CA VAL A 470 4.81 -12.62 0.83
C VAL A 470 3.62 -13.60 0.77
N ARG A 471 3.85 -14.90 0.92
CA ARG A 471 2.80 -15.94 0.79
C ARG A 471 1.98 -16.15 2.06
N GLN A 472 2.35 -15.57 3.19
CA GLN A 472 1.70 -15.80 4.50
C GLN A 472 0.62 -14.75 4.80
N LEU A 473 -0.44 -14.71 3.98
CA LEU A 473 -1.65 -13.92 4.28
C LEU A 473 -2.75 -14.82 4.84
N ALA A 474 -3.55 -14.22 5.73
CA ALA A 474 -4.38 -14.86 6.76
C ALA A 474 -5.19 -16.12 6.34
N PRO A 475 -5.34 -17.11 7.25
CA PRO A 475 -6.12 -18.32 6.98
C PRO A 475 -7.63 -18.04 6.89
N ARG A 476 -8.30 -18.69 5.94
CA ARG A 476 -9.76 -18.67 5.78
C ARG A 476 -10.41 -19.70 6.73
N LEU A 477 -11.51 -19.34 7.37
CA LEU A 477 -12.28 -20.22 8.27
C LEU A 477 -13.56 -20.73 7.58
N ALA A 478 -13.99 -21.94 7.94
CA ALA A 478 -15.24 -22.59 7.52
C ALA A 478 -15.98 -23.14 8.75
N VAL A 479 -17.31 -23.10 8.73
CA VAL A 479 -18.14 -23.69 9.81
C VAL A 479 -18.40 -25.16 9.49
N VAL A 480 -17.96 -26.06 10.37
CA VAL A 480 -18.02 -27.51 10.17
C VAL A 480 -18.74 -28.18 11.32
N ARG A 481 -19.62 -29.12 11.02
CA ARG A 481 -20.28 -29.99 12.00
C ARG A 481 -19.47 -31.26 12.23
N ARG A 482 -18.93 -31.38 13.45
CA ARG A 482 -18.21 -32.56 13.94
C ARG A 482 -18.64 -32.88 15.36
N ASP A 483 -18.75 -34.15 15.72
CA ASP A 483 -19.20 -34.61 17.04
C ASP A 483 -20.51 -33.94 17.53
N GLY A 484 -21.41 -33.63 16.59
CA GLY A 484 -22.70 -32.97 16.83
C GLY A 484 -22.62 -31.47 17.14
N ARG A 485 -21.46 -30.83 16.92
CA ARG A 485 -21.24 -29.41 17.19
C ARG A 485 -20.74 -28.68 15.95
N ASP A 486 -21.29 -27.48 15.75
CA ASP A 486 -20.88 -26.58 14.67
C ASP A 486 -19.72 -25.72 15.18
N THR A 487 -18.53 -25.89 14.59
CA THR A 487 -17.32 -25.19 15.00
C THR A 487 -16.60 -24.57 13.81
N GLY A 488 -16.07 -23.37 14.01
CA GLY A 488 -15.20 -22.72 13.02
C GLY A 488 -13.86 -23.43 12.95
N ARG A 489 -13.51 -23.98 11.78
CA ARG A 489 -12.24 -24.64 11.50
C ARG A 489 -11.53 -23.97 10.33
N PRO A 490 -10.19 -23.97 10.28
CA PRO A 490 -9.48 -23.53 9.08
C PRO A 490 -9.95 -24.31 7.86
N ALA A 491 -10.28 -23.62 6.77
CA ALA A 491 -10.71 -24.25 5.51
C ALA A 491 -9.66 -25.24 4.97
N ARG A 492 -8.38 -24.99 5.29
CA ARG A 492 -7.22 -25.86 5.03
C ARG A 492 -7.37 -27.27 5.63
N ASP A 493 -8.04 -27.40 6.76
CA ASP A 493 -8.13 -28.65 7.53
C ASP A 493 -9.38 -29.47 7.19
N LEU A 494 -10.13 -29.06 6.16
CA LEU A 494 -11.28 -29.81 5.67
C LEU A 494 -10.85 -31.08 4.94
N VAL A 495 -11.62 -32.15 5.16
CA VAL A 495 -11.40 -33.46 4.54
C VAL A 495 -12.69 -33.99 3.91
N PRO A 496 -12.60 -34.89 2.91
CA PRO A 496 -13.78 -35.55 2.36
C PRO A 496 -14.62 -36.24 3.46
N GLY A 497 -15.93 -35.98 3.43
CA GLY A 497 -16.89 -36.44 4.44
C GLY A 497 -17.18 -35.44 5.57
N ASP A 498 -16.47 -34.30 5.65
CA ASP A 498 -16.85 -33.22 6.58
C ASP A 498 -18.21 -32.63 6.18
N LEU A 499 -19.00 -32.26 7.18
CA LEU A 499 -20.25 -31.52 6.97
C LEU A 499 -20.01 -30.03 7.13
N VAL A 500 -20.20 -29.28 6.06
CA VAL A 500 -19.99 -27.84 6.02
C VAL A 500 -21.34 -27.13 5.99
N LEU A 501 -21.50 -26.18 6.91
CA LEU A 501 -22.66 -25.30 6.93
C LEU A 501 -22.38 -24.10 6.04
N LEU A 502 -23.34 -23.83 5.16
CA LEU A 502 -23.34 -22.72 4.24
C LEU A 502 -24.45 -21.76 4.61
N GLU A 503 -24.10 -20.48 4.74
CA GLU A 503 -25.05 -19.39 4.94
C GLU A 503 -24.75 -18.27 3.95
N ALA A 504 -25.73 -17.42 3.67
CA ALA A 504 -25.54 -16.22 2.85
C ALA A 504 -24.29 -15.43 3.28
N GLY A 505 -23.47 -15.06 2.29
CA GLY A 505 -22.18 -14.40 2.48
C GLY A 505 -21.00 -15.36 2.71
N SER A 506 -21.23 -16.67 2.81
CA SER A 506 -20.16 -17.66 2.98
C SER A 506 -19.44 -17.95 1.66
N LEU A 507 -18.11 -17.93 1.69
CA LEU A 507 -17.29 -18.53 0.64
C LEU A 507 -17.25 -20.05 0.82
N VAL A 508 -17.49 -20.78 -0.26
CA VAL A 508 -17.53 -22.24 -0.24
C VAL A 508 -16.10 -22.78 -0.17
N PRO A 509 -15.71 -23.50 0.90
CA PRO A 509 -14.32 -23.76 1.21
C PRO A 509 -13.73 -24.99 0.48
N ALA A 510 -14.58 -25.88 -0.03
CA ALA A 510 -14.25 -27.12 -0.71
C ALA A 510 -15.42 -27.48 -1.66
N ASP A 511 -15.27 -28.50 -2.50
CA ASP A 511 -16.40 -28.98 -3.30
C ASP A 511 -17.34 -29.81 -2.43
N LEU A 512 -18.63 -29.47 -2.47
CA LEU A 512 -19.67 -30.01 -1.61
C LEU A 512 -20.79 -30.63 -2.43
N ARG A 513 -21.29 -31.77 -1.94
CA ARG A 513 -22.58 -32.33 -2.35
C ARG A 513 -23.64 -31.92 -1.32
N LEU A 514 -24.71 -31.27 -1.77
CA LEU A 514 -25.75 -30.77 -0.88
C LEU A 514 -26.59 -31.89 -0.27
N LEU A 515 -26.81 -31.78 1.03
CA LEU A 515 -27.69 -32.62 1.83
C LEU A 515 -28.99 -31.88 2.18
N GLU A 516 -28.87 -30.58 2.44
CA GLU A 516 -29.99 -29.66 2.69
C GLU A 516 -29.76 -28.37 1.92
N ALA A 517 -30.82 -27.83 1.32
CA ALA A 517 -30.82 -26.55 0.63
C ALA A 517 -32.15 -25.85 0.92
N VAL A 518 -32.09 -24.67 1.54
CA VAL A 518 -33.27 -23.84 1.84
C VAL A 518 -33.06 -22.49 1.18
N ASN A 519 -33.78 -22.27 0.07
CA ASN A 519 -33.63 -21.10 -0.81
C ASN A 519 -32.17 -20.79 -1.14
N LEU A 520 -31.36 -21.85 -1.30
CA LEU A 520 -29.91 -21.73 -1.46
C LEU A 520 -29.61 -21.31 -2.89
N GLU A 521 -28.96 -20.16 -3.04
CA GLU A 521 -28.46 -19.66 -4.31
C GLU A 521 -26.97 -19.37 -4.18
N VAL A 522 -26.20 -19.83 -5.15
CA VAL A 522 -24.75 -19.72 -5.15
C VAL A 522 -24.31 -19.01 -6.42
N GLU A 523 -23.42 -18.04 -6.26
CA GLU A 523 -22.72 -17.38 -7.35
C GLU A 523 -21.45 -18.17 -7.69
N GLU A 524 -21.42 -18.70 -8.91
CA GLU A 524 -20.38 -19.65 -9.38
C GLU A 524 -19.49 -19.03 -10.46
N SER A 525 -19.35 -17.70 -10.46
CA SER A 525 -18.55 -16.95 -11.45
C SER A 525 -17.09 -17.40 -11.47
N SER A 526 -16.54 -17.78 -10.32
CA SER A 526 -15.17 -18.28 -10.20
C SER A 526 -14.89 -19.49 -11.09
N LEU A 527 -15.93 -20.30 -11.41
CA LEU A 527 -15.81 -21.52 -12.20
C LEU A 527 -16.48 -21.41 -13.58
N THR A 528 -17.55 -20.63 -13.70
CA THR A 528 -18.36 -20.52 -14.93
C THR A 528 -18.19 -19.20 -15.68
N GLY A 529 -17.67 -18.15 -15.03
CA GLY A 529 -17.63 -16.78 -15.55
C GLY A 529 -18.97 -16.03 -15.49
N GLU A 530 -20.06 -16.71 -15.13
CA GLU A 530 -21.40 -16.13 -15.07
C GLU A 530 -21.73 -15.59 -13.67
N THR A 531 -22.43 -14.47 -13.62
CA THR A 531 -22.66 -13.69 -12.37
C THR A 531 -24.03 -13.95 -11.75
N TRP A 532 -24.90 -14.64 -12.46
CA TRP A 532 -26.27 -14.90 -12.00
C TRP A 532 -26.26 -15.99 -10.93
N PRO A 533 -26.85 -15.75 -9.75
CA PRO A 533 -26.97 -16.77 -8.71
C PRO A 533 -27.73 -17.98 -9.25
N VAL A 534 -27.16 -19.17 -9.08
CA VAL A 534 -27.78 -20.43 -9.51
C VAL A 534 -28.52 -21.04 -8.33
N PRO A 535 -29.84 -21.31 -8.45
CA PRO A 535 -30.59 -21.99 -7.40
C PRO A 535 -30.11 -23.43 -7.25
N LYS A 536 -29.93 -23.85 -6.01
CA LYS A 536 -29.38 -25.17 -5.67
C LYS A 536 -30.46 -26.09 -5.12
N SER A 537 -30.33 -27.38 -5.44
CA SER A 537 -31.27 -28.43 -5.04
C SER A 537 -30.51 -29.60 -4.43
N VAL A 538 -31.21 -30.52 -3.77
CA VAL A 538 -30.60 -31.77 -3.24
C VAL A 538 -30.84 -32.96 -4.17
N GLU A 539 -31.60 -32.78 -5.25
CA GLU A 539 -31.98 -33.85 -6.17
C GLU A 539 -30.77 -34.45 -6.87
N ALA A 540 -30.85 -35.76 -7.14
CA ALA A 540 -29.84 -36.45 -7.92
C ALA A 540 -30.07 -36.18 -9.41
N LEU A 541 -29.02 -35.82 -10.14
CA LEU A 541 -29.07 -35.49 -11.56
C LEU A 541 -28.37 -36.57 -12.40
N PRO A 542 -28.69 -36.70 -13.70
CA PRO A 542 -27.99 -37.64 -14.57
C PRO A 542 -26.47 -37.45 -14.54
N ALA A 543 -25.69 -38.54 -14.60
CA ALA A 543 -24.23 -38.47 -14.62
C ALA A 543 -23.69 -37.59 -15.77
N THR A 544 -24.43 -37.51 -16.89
CA THR A 544 -24.09 -36.71 -18.07
C THR A 544 -24.34 -35.21 -17.93
N THR A 545 -24.93 -34.73 -16.83
CA THR A 545 -25.23 -33.30 -16.63
C THR A 545 -23.95 -32.46 -16.65
N PRO A 546 -23.89 -31.40 -17.49
CA PRO A 546 -22.72 -30.53 -17.59
C PRO A 546 -22.54 -29.75 -16.29
N LEU A 547 -21.29 -29.36 -16.00
CA LEU A 547 -20.89 -28.78 -14.72
C LEU A 547 -21.77 -27.60 -14.25
N PRO A 548 -22.12 -26.61 -15.09
CA PRO A 548 -22.95 -25.46 -14.68
C PRO A 548 -24.38 -25.83 -14.28
N GLU A 549 -24.90 -26.96 -14.77
CA GLU A 549 -26.28 -27.40 -14.53
C GLU A 549 -26.40 -28.33 -13.31
N ARG A 550 -25.29 -28.67 -12.65
CA ARG A 550 -25.28 -29.56 -11.48
C ARG A 550 -25.76 -28.82 -10.23
N THR A 551 -27.06 -28.59 -10.12
CA THR A 551 -27.69 -27.87 -8.99
C THR A 551 -27.52 -28.58 -7.63
N GLY A 552 -27.21 -29.87 -7.65
CA GLY A 552 -26.85 -30.68 -6.48
C GLY A 552 -25.49 -30.38 -5.85
N MET A 553 -24.64 -29.65 -6.56
CA MET A 553 -23.23 -29.43 -6.23
C MET A 553 -22.96 -27.95 -5.95
N VAL A 554 -21.98 -27.70 -5.09
CA VAL A 554 -21.45 -26.38 -4.80
C VAL A 554 -19.92 -26.46 -4.78
N TYR A 555 -19.24 -25.54 -5.45
CA TYR A 555 -17.81 -25.69 -5.75
C TYR A 555 -16.92 -24.73 -4.95
N ALA A 556 -15.70 -25.16 -4.63
CA ALA A 556 -14.72 -24.40 -3.88
C ALA A 556 -14.44 -23.03 -4.55
N GLY A 557 -14.53 -21.96 -3.75
CA GLY A 557 -14.31 -20.58 -4.20
C GLY A 557 -15.56 -19.84 -4.67
N SER A 558 -16.70 -20.53 -4.85
CA SER A 558 -18.01 -19.89 -5.08
C SER A 558 -18.54 -19.19 -3.82
N CYS A 559 -19.51 -18.29 -3.98
CA CYS A 559 -20.09 -17.52 -2.87
C CYS A 559 -21.58 -17.81 -2.72
N VAL A 560 -22.03 -18.08 -1.50
CA VAL A 560 -23.46 -18.24 -1.20
C VAL A 560 -24.10 -16.86 -1.16
N VAL A 561 -25.03 -16.59 -2.06
CA VAL A 561 -25.70 -15.29 -2.16
C VAL A 561 -26.91 -15.25 -1.24
N ARG A 562 -27.70 -16.33 -1.24
CA ARG A 562 -28.96 -16.42 -0.52
C ARG A 562 -29.19 -17.80 0.07
N GLY A 563 -29.96 -17.84 1.15
CA GLY A 563 -30.40 -19.06 1.79
C GLY A 563 -29.33 -19.70 2.68
N ARG A 564 -29.59 -20.95 3.06
CA ARG A 564 -28.66 -21.78 3.81
C ARG A 564 -28.64 -23.19 3.26
N GLY A 565 -27.51 -23.86 3.46
CA GLY A 565 -27.33 -25.23 3.02
C GLY A 565 -26.44 -26.01 3.97
N LEU A 566 -26.61 -27.32 3.93
CA LEU A 566 -25.69 -28.27 4.55
C LEU A 566 -25.12 -29.12 3.43
N GLY A 567 -23.80 -29.17 3.31
CA GLY A 567 -23.12 -29.96 2.28
C GLY A 567 -22.08 -30.88 2.89
N VAL A 568 -21.90 -32.06 2.30
CA VAL A 568 -20.79 -32.95 2.62
C VAL A 568 -19.63 -32.69 1.66
N VAL A 569 -18.42 -32.57 2.19
CA VAL A 569 -17.20 -32.37 1.38
C VAL A 569 -16.94 -33.62 0.55
N VAL A 570 -16.85 -33.44 -0.77
CA VAL A 570 -16.57 -34.52 -1.72
C VAL A 570 -15.26 -34.33 -2.48
N GLY A 571 -14.76 -33.09 -2.57
CA GLY A 571 -13.47 -32.77 -3.20
C GLY A 571 -12.72 -31.67 -2.46
N THR A 572 -11.43 -31.89 -2.19
CA THR A 572 -10.55 -30.95 -1.50
C THR A 572 -9.27 -30.69 -2.29
N GLY A 573 -8.71 -29.49 -2.15
CA GLY A 573 -7.38 -29.12 -2.65
C GLY A 573 -7.20 -29.41 -4.14
N ALA A 574 -6.28 -30.33 -4.45
CA ALA A 574 -6.00 -30.81 -5.81
C ALA A 574 -7.17 -31.53 -6.50
N HIS A 575 -8.11 -32.07 -5.72
CA HIS A 575 -9.22 -32.89 -6.17
C HIS A 575 -10.55 -32.14 -6.30
N SER A 576 -10.58 -30.84 -5.98
CA SER A 576 -11.71 -30.00 -6.36
C SER A 576 -11.68 -29.67 -7.85
N GLU A 577 -12.82 -29.26 -8.43
CA GLU A 577 -12.91 -28.83 -9.83
C GLU A 577 -11.92 -27.69 -10.10
N MET A 578 -11.92 -26.67 -9.24
CA MET A 578 -10.99 -25.54 -9.30
C MET A 578 -9.52 -26.00 -9.18
N GLY A 579 -9.25 -26.97 -8.30
CA GLY A 579 -7.92 -27.54 -8.12
C GLY A 579 -7.44 -28.35 -9.32
N SER A 580 -8.34 -29.09 -9.96
CA SER A 580 -8.05 -29.89 -11.16
C SER A 580 -7.73 -28.99 -12.37
N ILE A 581 -8.46 -27.89 -12.52
CA ILE A 581 -8.19 -26.85 -13.53
C ILE A 581 -6.83 -26.22 -13.24
N ALA A 582 -6.57 -25.83 -12.00
CA ALA A 582 -5.29 -25.24 -11.60
C ALA A 582 -4.09 -26.19 -11.83
N LEU A 583 -4.25 -27.50 -11.60
CA LEU A 583 -3.22 -28.51 -11.86
C LEU A 583 -3.01 -28.77 -13.35
N SER A 584 -4.08 -28.73 -14.15
CA SER A 584 -4.00 -28.88 -15.60
C SER A 584 -3.25 -27.70 -16.22
N LEU A 585 -3.55 -26.47 -15.79
CA LEU A 585 -2.78 -25.27 -16.15
C LEU A 585 -1.33 -25.30 -15.64
N ALA A 586 -1.08 -25.98 -14.51
CA ALA A 586 0.27 -26.08 -13.97
C ALA A 586 1.17 -27.07 -14.72
N ARG A 587 0.58 -28.04 -15.45
CA ARG A 587 1.28 -29.10 -16.21
C ARG A 587 1.85 -28.62 -17.54
N ASP A 588 1.30 -27.56 -18.14
CA ASP A 588 1.89 -26.98 -19.34
C ASP A 588 3.30 -26.45 -19.05
N ARG A 589 4.27 -26.92 -19.84
CA ARG A 589 5.67 -26.51 -19.74
C ARG A 589 5.74 -25.01 -19.95
N ARG A 590 6.00 -24.31 -18.85
CA ARG A 590 6.06 -22.85 -18.80
C ARG A 590 7.18 -22.37 -19.72
N ALA A 591 6.83 -21.57 -20.71
CA ALA A 591 7.80 -20.94 -21.59
C ALA A 591 8.71 -19.98 -20.79
N ALA A 592 9.99 -19.94 -21.14
CA ALA A 592 10.92 -18.93 -20.63
C ALA A 592 10.39 -17.53 -20.96
N THR A 593 10.64 -16.56 -20.06
CA THR A 593 10.23 -15.16 -20.29
C THR A 593 11.09 -14.48 -21.36
N ALA A 594 10.69 -13.30 -21.84
CA ALA A 594 11.44 -12.60 -22.89
C ALA A 594 12.84 -12.21 -22.40
N LEU A 595 12.95 -11.63 -21.20
CA LEU A 595 14.23 -11.30 -20.57
C LEU A 595 15.10 -12.55 -20.34
N GLN A 596 14.50 -13.69 -19.97
CA GLN A 596 15.26 -14.94 -19.82
C GLN A 596 15.81 -15.42 -21.17
N ARG A 597 15.06 -15.26 -22.27
CA ARG A 597 15.55 -15.56 -23.61
C ARG A 597 16.66 -14.59 -24.01
N ASP A 598 16.44 -13.29 -23.87
CA ASP A 598 17.39 -12.24 -24.24
C ASP A 598 18.72 -12.38 -23.46
N LEU A 599 18.64 -12.67 -22.16
CA LEU A 599 19.81 -12.96 -21.33
C LEU A 599 20.52 -14.25 -21.75
N GLY A 600 19.78 -15.28 -22.15
CA GLY A 600 20.34 -16.50 -22.70
C GLY A 600 21.03 -16.27 -24.05
N GLU A 601 20.46 -15.43 -24.91
CA GLU A 601 21.09 -15.04 -26.18
C GLU A 601 22.33 -14.20 -25.96
N LEU A 602 22.26 -13.17 -25.10
CA LEU A 602 23.41 -12.34 -24.73
C LEU A 602 24.52 -13.19 -24.10
N GLY A 603 24.18 -14.09 -23.17
CA GLY A 603 25.12 -15.02 -22.56
C GLY A 603 25.82 -15.91 -23.57
N ARG A 604 25.09 -16.40 -24.58
CA ARG A 604 25.65 -17.22 -25.68
C ARG A 604 26.60 -16.42 -26.58
N HIS A 605 26.26 -15.17 -26.93
CA HIS A 605 27.16 -14.31 -27.70
C HIS A 605 28.44 -13.98 -26.94
N LEU A 606 28.32 -13.65 -25.65
CA LEU A 606 29.47 -13.39 -24.78
C LEU A 606 30.34 -14.63 -24.60
N ALA A 607 29.72 -15.82 -24.42
CA ALA A 607 30.45 -17.08 -24.34
C ALA A 607 31.26 -17.36 -25.61
N TYR A 608 30.67 -17.15 -26.80
CA TYR A 608 31.40 -17.31 -28.07
C TYR A 608 32.54 -16.29 -28.23
N ALA A 609 32.33 -15.03 -27.84
CA ALA A 609 33.39 -14.02 -27.87
C ALA A 609 34.55 -14.37 -26.93
N CYS A 610 34.24 -14.82 -25.71
CA CYS A 610 35.25 -15.26 -24.73
C CYS A 610 36.01 -16.47 -25.24
N LEU A 611 35.32 -17.47 -25.79
CA LEU A 611 35.95 -18.68 -26.35
C LEU A 611 36.88 -18.32 -27.52
N ALA A 612 36.46 -17.43 -28.41
CA ALA A 612 37.28 -16.96 -29.51
C ALA A 612 38.54 -16.21 -29.02
N ALA A 613 38.39 -15.32 -28.04
CA ALA A 613 39.52 -14.59 -27.45
C ALA A 613 40.50 -15.53 -26.72
N SER A 614 39.99 -16.50 -25.95
CA SER A 614 40.79 -17.52 -25.28
C SER A 614 41.50 -18.44 -26.27
N ALA A 615 40.83 -18.87 -27.35
CA ALA A 615 41.45 -19.68 -28.40
C ALA A 615 42.55 -18.89 -29.14
N LEU A 616 42.31 -17.60 -29.41
CA LEU A 616 43.31 -16.71 -30.03
C LEU A 616 44.52 -16.52 -29.11
N CYS A 617 44.30 -16.26 -27.82
CA CYS A 617 45.36 -16.13 -26.83
C CYS A 617 46.19 -17.41 -26.72
N PHE A 618 45.54 -18.56 -26.64
CA PHE A 618 46.17 -19.88 -26.65
C PHE A 618 47.01 -20.08 -27.91
N GLY A 619 46.43 -19.86 -29.10
CA GLY A 619 47.11 -20.03 -30.39
C GLY A 619 48.33 -19.12 -30.56
N LEU A 620 48.22 -17.85 -30.17
CA LEU A 620 49.34 -16.90 -30.19
C LEU A 620 50.44 -17.28 -29.20
N GLY A 621 50.06 -17.79 -28.01
CA GLY A 621 51.01 -18.30 -27.02
C GLY A 621 51.81 -19.50 -27.52
N ILE A 622 51.12 -20.46 -28.16
CA ILE A 622 51.77 -21.61 -28.82
C ILE A 622 52.70 -21.15 -29.95
N LEU A 623 52.26 -20.19 -30.79
CA LEU A 623 53.08 -19.65 -31.87
C LEU A 623 54.35 -18.96 -31.35
N ARG A 624 54.29 -18.39 -30.14
CA ARG A 624 55.44 -17.83 -29.39
C ARG A 624 56.28 -18.87 -28.64
N ARG A 625 56.02 -20.17 -28.85
CA ARG A 625 56.69 -21.31 -28.18
C ARG A 625 56.58 -21.31 -26.65
N GLN A 626 55.49 -20.76 -26.11
CA GLN A 626 55.19 -20.89 -24.68
C GLN A 626 54.66 -22.30 -24.36
N GLY A 627 54.76 -22.71 -23.09
CA GLY A 627 54.29 -24.03 -22.64
C GLY A 627 52.79 -24.20 -22.89
N ALA A 628 52.40 -25.29 -23.57
CA ALA A 628 51.00 -25.52 -23.94
C ALA A 628 50.08 -25.60 -22.71
N LEU A 629 50.56 -26.15 -21.61
CA LEU A 629 49.80 -26.23 -20.36
C LEU A 629 49.63 -24.86 -19.71
N ASP A 630 50.67 -24.03 -19.72
CA ASP A 630 50.61 -22.65 -19.19
C ASP A 630 49.63 -21.79 -19.99
N MET A 631 49.64 -21.95 -21.32
CA MET A 631 48.71 -21.25 -22.21
C MET A 631 47.28 -21.76 -22.07
N LEU A 632 47.08 -23.06 -21.84
CA LEU A 632 45.76 -23.62 -21.58
C LEU A 632 45.18 -23.06 -20.27
N LEU A 633 45.97 -23.05 -19.20
CA LEU A 633 45.56 -22.47 -17.91
C LEU A 633 45.29 -20.97 -18.01
N ALA A 634 46.09 -20.23 -18.78
CA ALA A 634 45.88 -18.80 -19.03
C ALA A 634 44.60 -18.54 -19.85
N ALA A 635 44.34 -19.32 -20.90
CA ALA A 635 43.15 -19.20 -21.73
C ALA A 635 41.86 -19.52 -20.96
N ILE A 636 41.91 -20.52 -20.08
CA ILE A 636 40.80 -20.86 -19.18
C ILE A 636 40.59 -19.77 -18.13
N SER A 637 41.67 -19.23 -17.54
CA SER A 637 41.58 -18.12 -16.59
C SER A 637 40.97 -16.86 -17.22
N LEU A 638 41.33 -16.56 -18.47
CA LEU A 638 40.74 -15.48 -19.25
C LEU A 638 39.24 -15.70 -19.50
N ALA A 639 38.84 -16.92 -19.86
CA ALA A 639 37.45 -17.26 -20.12
C ALA A 639 36.58 -17.08 -18.86
N VAL A 640 37.05 -17.55 -17.70
CA VAL A 640 36.34 -17.39 -16.42
C VAL A 640 36.27 -15.93 -16.01
N SER A 641 37.37 -15.19 -16.09
CA SER A 641 37.41 -13.78 -15.70
C SER A 641 36.52 -12.89 -16.57
N ALA A 642 36.25 -13.29 -17.81
CA ALA A 642 35.44 -12.53 -18.74
C ALA A 642 33.94 -12.87 -18.67
N MET A 643 33.55 -13.96 -18.00
CA MET A 643 32.15 -14.34 -17.87
C MET A 643 31.41 -13.38 -16.91
N PRO A 644 30.27 -12.81 -17.31
CA PRO A 644 29.53 -11.86 -16.48
C PRO A 644 28.65 -12.61 -15.47
N GLU A 645 29.26 -13.24 -14.48
CA GLU A 645 28.55 -14.02 -13.44
C GLU A 645 27.61 -13.13 -12.61
N GLY A 646 27.87 -11.82 -12.55
CA GLY A 646 27.04 -10.85 -11.84
C GLY A 646 25.71 -10.50 -12.51
N LEU A 647 25.52 -10.83 -13.80
CA LEU A 647 24.33 -10.41 -14.57
C LEU A 647 23.04 -11.05 -14.04
N LEU A 648 23.08 -12.35 -13.75
CA LEU A 648 21.90 -13.09 -13.29
C LEU A 648 21.44 -12.67 -11.88
N PRO A 649 22.33 -12.53 -10.86
CA PRO A 649 21.96 -11.99 -9.56
C PRO A 649 21.44 -10.55 -9.63
N MET A 650 22.02 -9.69 -10.47
CA MET A 650 21.55 -8.31 -10.64
C MET A 650 20.10 -8.26 -11.14
N VAL A 651 19.75 -9.10 -12.11
CA VAL A 651 18.39 -9.20 -12.65
C VAL A 651 17.41 -9.72 -11.59
N THR A 652 17.77 -10.78 -10.86
CA THR A 652 16.93 -11.35 -9.80
C THR A 652 16.68 -10.36 -8.67
N ILE A 653 17.70 -9.59 -8.25
CA ILE A 653 17.55 -8.54 -7.24
C ILE A 653 16.67 -7.40 -7.77
N GLY A 654 16.87 -6.98 -9.02
CA GLY A 654 16.04 -5.96 -9.67
C GLY A 654 14.55 -6.35 -9.73
N LEU A 655 14.25 -7.56 -10.17
CA LEU A 655 12.90 -8.12 -10.20
C LEU A 655 12.32 -8.28 -8.79
N GLY A 656 13.13 -8.73 -7.82
CA GLY A 656 12.72 -8.82 -6.41
C GLY A 656 12.33 -7.47 -5.81
N MET A 657 13.11 -6.42 -6.12
CA MET A 657 12.75 -5.05 -5.73
C MET A 657 11.46 -4.58 -6.40
N ALA A 658 11.23 -4.92 -7.68
CA ALA A 658 9.99 -4.60 -8.37
C ALA A 658 8.78 -5.30 -7.74
N VAL A 659 8.88 -6.59 -7.41
CA VAL A 659 7.85 -7.33 -6.66
C VAL A 659 7.57 -6.67 -5.32
N PHE A 660 8.62 -6.28 -4.58
CA PHE A 660 8.45 -5.59 -3.29
C PHE A 660 7.72 -4.25 -3.43
N ARG A 661 8.00 -3.48 -4.50
CA ARG A 661 7.29 -2.23 -4.82
C ARG A 661 5.83 -2.48 -5.19
N MET A 662 5.54 -3.52 -5.98
CA MET A 662 4.19 -3.89 -6.40
C MET A 662 3.35 -4.38 -5.22
N SER A 663 3.93 -5.18 -4.32
CA SER A 663 3.26 -5.66 -3.09
C SER A 663 2.78 -4.50 -2.20
N ARG A 664 3.54 -3.40 -2.12
CA ARG A 664 3.11 -2.18 -1.39
C ARG A 664 1.92 -1.45 -2.02
N ARG A 665 1.56 -1.78 -3.25
CA ARG A 665 0.37 -1.28 -3.96
C ARG A 665 -0.74 -2.32 -4.02
N ASN A 666 -0.74 -3.29 -3.09
CA ASN A 666 -1.69 -4.41 -3.03
C ASN A 666 -1.63 -5.36 -4.25
N LEU A 667 -0.56 -5.32 -5.06
CA LEU A 667 -0.33 -6.28 -6.14
C LEU A 667 0.56 -7.42 -5.65
N VAL A 668 -0.04 -8.58 -5.41
CA VAL A 668 0.67 -9.76 -4.91
C VAL A 668 1.22 -10.58 -6.07
N ILE A 669 2.54 -10.53 -6.26
CA ILE A 669 3.22 -11.30 -7.30
C ILE A 669 3.69 -12.64 -6.76
N ARG A 670 3.17 -13.72 -7.35
CA ARG A 670 3.48 -15.10 -6.93
C ARG A 670 4.80 -15.62 -7.50
N ARG A 671 5.35 -14.99 -8.55
CA ARG A 671 6.57 -15.39 -9.30
C ARG A 671 7.30 -14.17 -9.86
N LEU A 672 8.63 -14.08 -9.68
CA LEU A 672 9.44 -12.96 -10.18
C LEU A 672 9.30 -12.72 -11.69
N ALA A 673 9.25 -13.82 -12.47
CA ALA A 673 9.04 -13.81 -13.92
C ALA A 673 7.80 -13.03 -14.38
N ALA A 674 6.74 -12.97 -13.56
CA ALA A 674 5.49 -12.30 -13.93
C ALA A 674 5.64 -10.77 -14.02
N VAL A 675 6.62 -10.18 -13.33
CA VAL A 675 6.88 -8.72 -13.39
C VAL A 675 7.25 -8.30 -14.80
N GLU A 676 8.10 -9.10 -15.45
CA GLU A 676 8.61 -8.82 -16.78
C GLU A 676 7.57 -9.17 -17.85
N THR A 677 6.86 -10.29 -17.69
CA THR A 677 5.71 -10.62 -18.54
C THR A 677 4.71 -9.47 -18.54
N LEU A 678 4.37 -8.90 -17.38
CA LEU A 678 3.46 -7.76 -17.28
C LEU A 678 3.97 -6.51 -18.04
N GLY A 679 5.28 -6.25 -18.02
CA GLY A 679 5.90 -5.15 -18.74
C GLY A 679 5.96 -5.34 -20.27
N SER A 680 5.78 -6.57 -20.75
CA SER A 680 5.84 -6.95 -22.17
C SER A 680 4.47 -7.34 -22.73
N VAL A 681 3.39 -7.16 -21.96
CA VAL A 681 2.03 -7.47 -22.42
C VAL A 681 1.63 -6.53 -23.56
N THR A 682 1.29 -7.10 -24.70
CA THR A 682 0.70 -6.39 -25.85
C THR A 682 -0.81 -6.58 -25.95
N THR A 683 -1.35 -7.62 -25.31
CA THR A 683 -2.77 -7.95 -25.33
C THR A 683 -3.21 -8.40 -23.95
N ILE A 684 -4.20 -7.72 -23.38
CA ILE A 684 -4.78 -8.06 -22.08
C ILE A 684 -6.14 -8.73 -22.34
N GLY A 685 -6.22 -10.03 -22.10
CA GLY A 685 -7.51 -10.71 -21.94
C GLY A 685 -8.03 -10.42 -20.54
N VAL A 686 -9.12 -9.68 -20.45
CA VAL A 686 -9.72 -9.29 -19.17
C VAL A 686 -11.07 -9.98 -19.04
N ASP A 687 -11.30 -10.64 -17.91
CA ASP A 687 -12.64 -11.11 -17.58
C ASP A 687 -13.56 -9.91 -17.29
N LYS A 688 -14.85 -10.01 -17.57
CA LYS A 688 -15.78 -8.91 -17.32
C LYS A 688 -16.10 -8.81 -15.83
N THR A 689 -16.63 -9.90 -15.28
CA THR A 689 -17.24 -9.88 -13.95
C THR A 689 -16.17 -9.95 -12.87
N GLY A 690 -16.25 -9.06 -11.87
CA GLY A 690 -15.30 -9.03 -10.75
C GLY A 690 -13.88 -8.56 -11.11
N THR A 691 -13.61 -8.30 -12.40
CA THR A 691 -12.34 -7.77 -12.89
C THR A 691 -12.53 -6.38 -13.53
N ILE A 692 -13.43 -6.24 -14.51
CA ILE A 692 -13.83 -4.91 -15.03
C ILE A 692 -14.97 -4.33 -14.20
N THR A 693 -15.93 -5.18 -13.80
CA THR A 693 -17.08 -4.78 -12.98
C THR A 693 -16.82 -5.08 -11.50
N ARG A 694 -17.49 -4.36 -10.59
CA ARG A 694 -17.38 -4.61 -9.14
C ARG A 694 -18.05 -5.89 -8.66
N ASN A 695 -18.69 -6.64 -9.56
CA ASN A 695 -19.57 -7.76 -9.19
C ASN A 695 -20.70 -7.35 -8.21
N GLU A 696 -21.19 -6.11 -8.34
CA GLU A 696 -22.22 -5.52 -7.49
C GLU A 696 -23.34 -4.99 -8.38
N MET A 697 -24.54 -5.57 -8.25
CA MET A 697 -25.71 -5.10 -8.99
C MET A 697 -26.04 -3.67 -8.56
N THR A 698 -26.15 -2.74 -9.52
CA THR A 698 -26.31 -1.30 -9.24
C THR A 698 -27.37 -0.70 -10.15
N VAL A 699 -28.34 0.02 -9.58
CA VAL A 699 -29.30 0.82 -10.36
C VAL A 699 -28.55 1.97 -11.03
N ARG A 700 -28.65 2.05 -12.37
CA ARG A 700 -27.98 3.10 -13.18
C ARG A 700 -28.95 4.15 -13.71
N GLU A 701 -30.18 3.75 -14.01
CA GLU A 701 -31.21 4.65 -14.51
C GLU A 701 -32.56 4.30 -13.87
N VAL A 702 -33.39 5.31 -13.64
CA VAL A 702 -34.75 5.18 -13.14
C VAL A 702 -35.70 5.93 -14.08
N TYR A 703 -36.81 5.31 -14.44
CA TYR A 703 -37.87 5.95 -15.23
C TYR A 703 -39.09 6.21 -14.36
N ALA A 704 -39.37 7.49 -14.06
CA ALA A 704 -40.46 7.90 -13.20
C ALA A 704 -41.07 9.21 -13.70
N GLY A 705 -42.40 9.36 -13.61
CA GLY A 705 -43.10 10.58 -14.03
C GLY A 705 -42.90 10.94 -15.51
N GLY A 706 -42.68 9.94 -16.38
CA GLY A 706 -42.38 10.14 -17.80
C GLY A 706 -40.94 10.55 -18.11
N ARG A 707 -40.04 10.59 -17.11
CA ARG A 707 -38.66 11.10 -17.23
C ARG A 707 -37.64 10.02 -16.87
N ARG A 708 -36.44 10.11 -17.47
CA ARG A 708 -35.28 9.29 -17.10
C ARG A 708 -34.36 10.06 -16.16
N TRP A 709 -33.99 9.39 -15.09
CA TRP A 709 -33.06 9.87 -14.06
C TRP A 709 -31.82 8.98 -14.09
N ALA A 710 -30.66 9.58 -14.33
CA ALA A 710 -29.38 8.90 -14.19
C ALA A 710 -28.98 8.87 -12.70
N VAL A 711 -28.60 7.69 -12.20
CA VAL A 711 -28.22 7.48 -10.80
C VAL A 711 -26.70 7.46 -10.69
N THR A 712 -26.15 8.37 -9.88
CA THR A 712 -24.70 8.41 -9.62
C THR A 712 -24.32 7.53 -8.42
N GLY A 713 -23.02 7.33 -8.23
CA GLY A 713 -22.47 6.39 -7.26
C GLY A 713 -22.26 4.99 -7.86
N GLU A 714 -21.48 4.17 -7.17
CA GLU A 714 -21.10 2.83 -7.61
C GLU A 714 -21.33 1.79 -6.52
N GLY A 715 -21.78 0.61 -6.93
CA GLY A 715 -21.91 -0.51 -6.01
C GLY A 715 -22.95 -0.25 -4.93
N TYR A 716 -22.62 -0.71 -3.73
CA TYR A 716 -23.50 -0.65 -2.56
C TYR A 716 -23.28 0.57 -1.65
N ASP A 717 -22.56 1.59 -2.13
CA ASP A 717 -22.44 2.88 -1.43
C ASP A 717 -23.78 3.64 -1.48
N PRO A 718 -24.40 3.97 -0.33
CA PRO A 718 -25.67 4.70 -0.30
C PRO A 718 -25.52 6.18 -0.69
N ARG A 719 -24.32 6.66 -1.05
CA ARG A 719 -24.11 8.02 -1.55
C ARG A 719 -24.28 8.08 -3.07
N GLY A 720 -25.08 9.03 -3.53
CA GLY A 720 -25.34 9.27 -4.94
C GLY A 720 -26.37 10.38 -5.15
N GLU A 721 -26.50 10.81 -6.39
CA GLU A 721 -27.42 11.84 -6.85
C GLU A 721 -28.26 11.29 -7.99
N PHE A 722 -29.51 11.78 -8.10
CA PHE A 722 -30.38 11.52 -9.24
C PHE A 722 -30.34 12.72 -10.18
N ARG A 723 -29.87 12.54 -11.41
CA ARG A 723 -29.73 13.60 -12.41
C ARG A 723 -30.75 13.42 -13.53
N PRO A 724 -31.65 14.38 -13.79
CA PRO A 724 -32.58 14.28 -14.90
C PRO A 724 -31.82 14.36 -16.23
N GLN A 725 -32.14 13.47 -17.17
CA GLN A 725 -31.45 13.41 -18.47
C GLN A 725 -31.98 14.44 -19.48
N SER A 726 -33.14 15.07 -19.21
CA SER A 726 -33.75 16.12 -20.05
C SER A 726 -33.59 17.51 -19.41
N GLY A 727 -33.15 18.50 -20.19
CA GLY A 727 -32.76 19.85 -19.75
C GLY A 727 -33.87 20.81 -19.26
N ASN A 728 -34.95 20.31 -18.66
CA ASN A 728 -36.00 21.15 -18.06
C ASN A 728 -35.94 21.06 -16.51
N ALA A 729 -36.35 22.16 -15.86
CA ALA A 729 -36.10 22.54 -14.46
C ALA A 729 -36.10 21.43 -13.37
N PRO A 730 -35.24 21.58 -12.32
CA PRO A 730 -34.86 20.51 -11.38
C PRO A 730 -35.95 19.96 -10.44
N ASP A 731 -37.11 20.62 -10.27
CA ASP A 731 -38.05 20.27 -9.18
C ASP A 731 -39.35 19.57 -9.61
N SER A 732 -39.69 19.51 -10.90
CA SER A 732 -40.94 18.83 -11.34
C SER A 732 -40.71 17.32 -11.51
N GLY A 733 -41.42 16.47 -10.78
CA GLY A 733 -41.34 14.99 -10.90
C GLY A 733 -40.39 14.28 -9.92
N ARG A 734 -39.87 15.00 -8.92
CA ARG A 734 -39.11 14.40 -7.81
C ARG A 734 -39.99 13.52 -6.93
N ASP A 735 -41.25 13.91 -6.74
CA ASP A 735 -42.24 13.13 -5.99
C ASP A 735 -42.47 11.76 -6.64
N ASP A 736 -42.66 11.70 -7.96
CA ASP A 736 -42.84 10.43 -8.70
C ASP A 736 -41.62 9.51 -8.56
N LEU A 737 -40.41 10.08 -8.57
CA LEU A 737 -39.17 9.36 -8.35
C LEU A 737 -39.11 8.82 -6.92
N GLU A 738 -39.43 9.64 -5.92
CA GLU A 738 -39.46 9.23 -4.51
C GLU A 738 -40.49 8.14 -4.25
N TYR A 739 -41.69 8.22 -4.83
CA TYR A 739 -42.71 7.17 -4.73
C TYR A 739 -42.27 5.84 -5.35
N LEU A 740 -41.61 5.87 -6.53
CA LEU A 740 -41.10 4.66 -7.16
C LEU A 740 -39.99 4.01 -6.34
N LEU A 741 -39.05 4.81 -5.82
CA LEU A 741 -37.97 4.33 -4.96
C LEU A 741 -38.51 3.80 -3.63
N LEU A 742 -39.51 4.48 -3.04
CA LEU A 742 -40.22 4.01 -1.85
C LEU A 742 -40.90 2.66 -2.11
N THR A 743 -41.53 2.50 -3.27
CA THR A 743 -42.16 1.22 -3.67
C THR A 743 -41.11 0.11 -3.76
N GLY A 744 -39.97 0.36 -4.41
CA GLY A 744 -38.87 -0.60 -4.50
C GLY A 744 -38.18 -0.89 -3.17
N MET A 745 -38.29 0.00 -2.18
CA MET A 745 -37.80 -0.19 -0.82
C MET A 745 -38.78 -1.01 0.05
N LEU A 746 -40.09 -0.76 -0.08
CA LEU A 746 -41.12 -1.47 0.70
C LEU A 746 -41.39 -2.88 0.17
N CYS A 747 -41.40 -3.04 -1.15
CA CYS A 747 -41.54 -4.33 -1.84
C CYS A 747 -40.16 -5.00 -2.01
N ASN A 748 -39.50 -5.25 -0.88
CA ASN A 748 -38.10 -5.69 -0.85
C ASN A 748 -37.83 -6.59 0.35
N ASN A 749 -37.05 -7.67 0.15
CA ASN A 749 -36.69 -8.62 1.20
C ASN A 749 -35.20 -8.60 1.55
N ALA A 750 -34.42 -7.77 0.87
CA ALA A 750 -33.02 -7.57 1.22
C ALA A 750 -32.87 -6.72 2.49
N GLY A 751 -31.72 -6.88 3.14
CA GLY A 751 -31.30 -6.07 4.28
C GLY A 751 -30.06 -5.27 3.92
N LEU A 752 -30.06 -3.97 4.23
CA LEU A 752 -28.89 -3.09 4.07
C LEU A 752 -28.33 -2.72 5.45
N ASN A 753 -27.17 -3.29 5.80
CA ASN A 753 -26.47 -2.96 7.04
C ASN A 753 -25.46 -1.84 6.80
N LEU A 754 -25.85 -0.62 7.20
CA LEU A 754 -25.03 0.59 7.11
C LEU A 754 -24.11 0.81 8.33
N LYS A 755 -24.22 -0.04 9.37
CA LYS A 755 -23.42 0.10 10.59
C LYS A 755 -22.14 -0.76 10.50
N PRO A 756 -20.96 -0.19 10.74
CA PRO A 756 -19.73 -0.99 10.89
C PRO A 756 -19.84 -1.93 12.10
N GLU A 757 -19.35 -3.17 11.97
CA GLU A 757 -19.21 -4.06 13.13
C GLU A 757 -18.34 -3.40 14.22
N LYS A 758 -18.67 -3.66 15.49
CA LYS A 758 -17.90 -3.15 16.64
C LYS A 758 -16.41 -3.52 16.47
N GLY A 759 -15.58 -2.50 16.18
CA GLY A 759 -14.12 -2.61 16.10
C GLY A 759 -13.49 -2.34 14.73
N LYS A 760 -14.26 -2.15 13.65
CA LYS A 760 -13.71 -1.82 12.31
C LYS A 760 -14.35 -0.54 11.76
N LYS A 761 -13.59 0.55 11.64
CA LYS A 761 -14.12 1.87 11.24
C LYS A 761 -14.34 2.07 9.72
N ASP A 762 -13.87 1.15 8.87
CA ASP A 762 -13.92 1.28 7.40
C ASP A 762 -14.53 0.04 6.71
N GLN A 763 -15.62 -0.51 7.24
CA GLN A 763 -16.30 -1.65 6.61
C GLN A 763 -17.30 -1.15 5.57
N ALA A 764 -17.24 -1.68 4.36
CA ALA A 764 -18.23 -1.39 3.32
C ALA A 764 -19.63 -1.84 3.78
N PRO A 765 -20.71 -1.19 3.32
CA PRO A 765 -22.09 -1.61 3.58
C PRO A 765 -22.25 -3.09 3.25
N SER A 766 -22.78 -3.88 4.19
CA SER A 766 -23.06 -5.29 3.93
C SER A 766 -24.53 -5.46 3.57
N ILE A 767 -24.77 -6.30 2.57
CA ILE A 767 -26.09 -6.64 2.08
C ILE A 767 -26.40 -8.08 2.44
N GLN A 768 -27.66 -8.34 2.76
CA GLN A 768 -28.22 -9.66 2.92
C GLN A 768 -29.41 -9.79 1.97
N GLY A 769 -29.52 -10.89 1.22
CA GLY A 769 -30.63 -11.11 0.29
C GLY A 769 -30.24 -10.98 -1.19
N ASP A 770 -31.24 -10.85 -2.06
CA ASP A 770 -31.04 -10.83 -3.50
C ASP A 770 -30.29 -9.56 -3.97
N PRO A 771 -29.29 -9.67 -4.87
CA PRO A 771 -28.52 -8.51 -5.34
C PRO A 771 -29.35 -7.43 -6.05
N THR A 772 -30.42 -7.81 -6.74
CA THR A 772 -31.32 -6.88 -7.45
C THR A 772 -32.15 -6.11 -6.44
N GLU A 773 -32.75 -6.81 -5.48
CA GLU A 773 -33.47 -6.20 -4.36
C GLU A 773 -32.56 -5.26 -3.57
N ALA A 774 -31.34 -5.68 -3.28
CA ALA A 774 -30.38 -4.85 -2.57
C ALA A 774 -29.98 -3.58 -3.35
N ALA A 775 -29.85 -3.67 -4.68
CA ALA A 775 -29.59 -2.51 -5.53
C ALA A 775 -30.72 -1.47 -5.43
N LEU A 776 -31.98 -1.91 -5.27
CA LEU A 776 -33.13 -1.03 -5.07
C LEU A 776 -33.10 -0.35 -3.68
N LEU A 777 -32.73 -1.07 -2.62
CA LEU A 777 -32.56 -0.47 -1.28
C LEU A 777 -31.45 0.58 -1.27
N VAL A 778 -30.33 0.32 -1.94
CA VAL A 778 -29.24 1.28 -2.07
C VAL A 778 -29.69 2.51 -2.86
N ALA A 779 -30.47 2.32 -3.94
CA ALA A 779 -31.04 3.43 -4.69
C ALA A 779 -32.00 4.29 -3.84
N ALA A 780 -32.88 3.66 -3.04
CA ALA A 780 -33.75 4.38 -2.12
C ALA A 780 -32.95 5.15 -1.04
N ALA A 781 -31.90 4.52 -0.48
CA ALA A 781 -31.01 5.16 0.47
C ALA A 781 -30.28 6.39 -0.12
N LYS A 782 -29.89 6.34 -1.40
CA LYS A 782 -29.32 7.50 -2.12
C LYS A 782 -30.28 8.67 -2.23
N ALA A 783 -31.58 8.41 -2.27
CA ALA A 783 -32.62 9.46 -2.25
C ALA A 783 -32.91 9.99 -0.84
N GLY A 784 -32.23 9.48 0.20
CA GLY A 784 -32.49 9.84 1.59
C GLY A 784 -33.69 9.11 2.20
N LEU A 785 -34.27 8.14 1.49
CA LEU A 785 -35.33 7.30 2.04
C LEU A 785 -34.72 6.29 3.01
N SER A 786 -35.39 6.10 4.14
CA SER A 786 -35.02 5.11 5.14
C SER A 786 -36.22 4.25 5.47
N SER A 787 -35.99 2.97 5.76
CA SER A 787 -37.01 2.06 6.27
C SER A 787 -37.39 2.48 7.70
N GLY A 788 -38.30 3.45 7.81
CA GLY A 788 -38.93 3.84 9.08
C GLY A 788 -40.05 2.86 9.46
N ASN A 789 -40.47 2.91 10.74
CA ASN A 789 -41.62 2.17 11.26
C ASN A 789 -42.98 2.64 10.68
N ASP A 790 -42.97 3.57 9.73
CA ASP A 790 -44.16 4.27 9.24
C ASP A 790 -45.01 3.41 8.27
N PHE A 791 -44.43 2.33 7.72
CA PHE A 791 -45.11 1.40 6.80
C PHE A 791 -44.97 -0.05 7.28
N PRO A 792 -45.76 -0.48 8.29
CA PRO A 792 -45.72 -1.88 8.74
C PRO A 792 -46.24 -2.80 7.64
N ARG A 793 -45.44 -3.80 7.28
CA ARG A 793 -45.84 -4.85 6.32
C ARG A 793 -46.92 -5.73 6.95
N LEU A 794 -48.15 -5.67 6.44
CA LEU A 794 -49.29 -6.46 6.93
C LEU A 794 -49.37 -7.85 6.27
N ALA A 795 -49.02 -7.92 4.99
CA ALA A 795 -49.03 -9.12 4.18
C ALA A 795 -47.95 -9.02 3.09
N GLU A 796 -47.57 -10.15 2.52
CA GLU A 796 -46.58 -10.24 1.45
C GLU A 796 -46.94 -11.38 0.51
N GLU A 797 -46.81 -11.13 -0.80
CA GLU A 797 -46.78 -12.18 -1.82
C GLU A 797 -45.33 -12.28 -2.32
N PRO A 798 -44.61 -13.37 -1.98
CA PRO A 798 -43.20 -13.49 -2.33
C PRO A 798 -43.04 -13.68 -3.84
N PHE A 799 -41.90 -13.26 -4.36
CA PHE A 799 -41.58 -13.42 -5.78
C PHE A 799 -41.62 -14.90 -6.22
N ASP A 800 -42.53 -15.24 -7.15
CA ASP A 800 -42.58 -16.53 -7.85
C ASP A 800 -42.33 -16.32 -9.35
N ALA A 801 -41.34 -17.03 -9.90
CA ALA A 801 -41.01 -16.96 -11.32
C ALA A 801 -42.10 -17.57 -12.23
N ARG A 802 -43.01 -18.39 -11.71
CA ARG A 802 -44.09 -19.03 -12.47
C ARG A 802 -45.32 -18.15 -12.65
N GLU A 803 -45.49 -17.13 -11.81
CA GLU A 803 -46.62 -16.19 -11.87
C GLU A 803 -46.29 -14.91 -12.66
N ARG A 804 -45.13 -14.87 -13.34
CA ARG A 804 -44.71 -13.77 -14.22
C ARG A 804 -45.12 -13.95 -15.67
#